data_AF-A0AAP0GNY3-F1
#
_entry.id   AF-A0AAP0GNY3-F1
#
_cell.length_a   1.000
_cell.length_b   1.000
_cell.length_c   1.000
_cell.angle_alpha   90.00
_cell.angle_beta   90.00
_cell.angle_gamma   90.00
#
_symmetry.space_group_name_H-M   'P 1'
#
loop_
_entity.id
_entity.type
_entity.pdbx_description
1 polymer ?
#
loop_
_entity_poly.entity_id
_entity_poly.type
_entity_poly.pdbx_seq_one_letter_code
_entity_poly.pdbx_strand_id
1 'polypeptide(L)'
;MYVLLESKDEDSVYTKDGTVDYLDNPANKLKTGNWKACFFIVATASLERLAYFGMSSNLLLYFKVELNQHSATASRNLSNWTGACYIAPLVGAFLADGYIGKYWTIASSSLLYAIGMALLTLSASTRVLMPSFFSADFYDAINAQTVMCFTSLYLVALASGGIKACVSAYGADQFDDNDKTEKKVKSSFFNWYYQMMNIGTLLARSLIVWVQDYLGWIWGFGIPTLAMGMGVVSFFSGSWFYRNHKPAGSPSTRLFQVVVASFRKKRINVPTNASLLYETADANSTVIGRRKLIHTRNFSFFDKAAVEIPSDHAKGSVNPWRLCTVTQIEELKSVLRLIPIWFTGIIFSSVRGQMDNLFVLQGSFMDTQVGKTSFKIPPASLGMEPTTKVNGAAKSKTSDTIPVAAHPLAEDPTDIASNIKYHAQYSPHFSPVKFEPEQAYYAAAESVRDRLIQQWNETYLHYHKVDPKQTYYLSMEFLQGRALTNAIGNLDIQDAYSSALNKLGHELEEITEQEKDMALGNGGLGRLASCFLDSMATLNLPAWGYGLRYRYGLFKQRISKAGQEETPEDWLEKFSPWEVVRHDVVFPVSFFGHVEVLPSGSRKWVGGEVLQALAYDIPIPGYKTKNTNSLRLWEAKASAQDFNLFQFNDGQYQSAAELQARAAQICAVLYPGDATEEGKLLRLKQQFFLCSASLQDIISRFKERKDGSGVREWSEFPTKVAVQLNDTHPTLAIPELMRLLMDEEGLGWDEAWDVTSKTIAYTNHTVLPEALEKWSQTVMAKLLPRHMEIIEEIDKRFIAMIKSTRPDLESKISDICILDHNPNKPVVRMANLCVVSGHKVNGVAQLHSDILKAELFADYVSIWPTKFQNKTNGITPRRWLKFCSPELSLIITKWLKTDKWVTNLDLLVGLREFADNPELQAEWDSAKMANKQRLVQYIERVTGESIDPNSLFDIQVKRIHEYKRQLLNILGAVYRYKKLKEMSPEERKTTTPRTIMIGGKAFATYTNAKRIVKLVTDVGAVVNTDPDVNEYLKVVFVPNYNVSVAEVLIPGSELSQHISTAGMEASGTSNMKFALNGCLIIGTLDGANVEIREEVGEDNFFLFGATADQVPKLRKDRENGLFKPDPRYEEAKQFIRSKAFGSYDYEPLLDSLEGNSGYGRGDYFLVGHDFPTYIDTQAKVDEAYKDRKRWTKMSILSTAGSGKFSSDRTISQYAAEIWNIEACPVP
;
A
#
# COMPACT_ATOMS: atom_id res chain seq x y z
N MET A 1 -57.76 23.60 -10.61
CA MET A 1 -59.21 23.84 -10.62
C MET A 1 -59.88 22.69 -11.36
N TYR A 2 -60.21 21.63 -10.64
CA TYR A 2 -61.36 20.73 -10.82
C TYR A 2 -61.35 19.83 -9.58
N VAL A 3 -62.07 20.31 -8.56
CA VAL A 3 -62.46 19.57 -7.36
C VAL A 3 -63.71 18.77 -7.74
N LEU A 4 -63.88 17.63 -7.07
CA LEU A 4 -65.11 16.83 -6.86
C LEU A 4 -65.02 15.41 -7.43
N LEU A 5 -64.60 14.47 -6.57
CA LEU A 5 -65.34 13.25 -6.18
C LEU A 5 -64.42 12.35 -5.32
N GLU A 6 -64.01 12.81 -4.14
CA GLU A 6 -63.68 11.88 -3.05
C GLU A 6 -64.98 11.66 -2.27
N SER A 7 -65.69 10.60 -2.64
CA SER A 7 -66.79 10.07 -1.85
C SER A 7 -66.26 9.68 -0.46
N LYS A 8 -66.91 10.24 0.57
CA LYS A 8 -66.89 9.76 1.94
C LYS A 8 -67.06 8.24 1.98
N ASP A 9 -66.00 7.54 2.36
CA ASP A 9 -66.05 6.13 2.76
C ASP A 9 -64.98 5.90 3.85
N GLU A 10 -64.90 6.84 4.80
CA GLU A 10 -64.00 6.79 5.96
C GLU A 10 -64.43 5.79 7.03
N ASP A 11 -65.62 5.18 6.92
CA ASP A 11 -66.16 4.23 7.91
C ASP A 11 -66.43 2.82 7.33
N SER A 12 -65.59 2.33 6.39
CA SER A 12 -65.62 0.90 6.05
C SER A 12 -65.04 0.08 7.21
N VAL A 13 -65.90 -0.70 7.87
CA VAL A 13 -65.54 -1.68 8.91
C VAL A 13 -64.59 -2.78 8.36
N TYR A 14 -64.55 -2.96 7.03
CA TYR A 14 -63.76 -3.96 6.34
C TYR A 14 -62.50 -3.36 5.67
N THR A 15 -61.47 -4.19 5.50
CA THR A 15 -60.21 -3.83 4.84
C THR A 15 -60.41 -3.47 3.36
N LYS A 16 -59.58 -2.56 2.84
CA LYS A 16 -59.66 -2.08 1.44
C LYS A 16 -58.65 -2.77 0.51
N ASP A 17 -57.85 -3.69 1.03
CA ASP A 17 -56.78 -4.42 0.33
C ASP A 17 -57.20 -5.81 -0.21
N GLY A 18 -58.48 -6.17 -0.05
CA GLY A 18 -59.04 -7.45 -0.52
C GLY A 18 -58.69 -8.65 0.35
N THR A 19 -58.24 -8.42 1.59
CA THR A 19 -57.99 -9.50 2.56
C THR A 19 -59.27 -10.13 3.11
N VAL A 20 -59.20 -11.42 3.40
CA VAL A 20 -60.27 -12.19 4.06
C VAL A 20 -59.82 -12.73 5.41
N ASP A 21 -60.77 -12.99 6.31
CA ASP A 21 -60.52 -13.70 7.56
C ASP A 21 -60.35 -15.22 7.32
N TYR A 22 -60.21 -15.99 8.40
CA TYR A 22 -60.04 -17.44 8.33
C TYR A 22 -61.29 -18.21 7.85
N LEU A 23 -62.44 -17.56 7.75
CA LEU A 23 -63.72 -18.09 7.24
C LEU A 23 -64.03 -17.61 5.81
N ASP A 24 -63.04 -17.03 5.12
CA ASP A 24 -63.16 -16.44 3.78
C ASP A 24 -64.13 -15.23 3.68
N ASN A 25 -64.50 -14.62 4.81
CA ASN A 25 -65.27 -13.39 4.83
C ASN A 25 -64.35 -12.17 4.68
N PRO A 26 -64.82 -11.02 4.15
CA PRO A 26 -64.05 -9.79 4.14
C PRO A 26 -63.49 -9.45 5.52
N ALA A 27 -62.19 -9.16 5.62
CA ALA A 27 -61.52 -9.00 6.91
C ALA A 27 -61.99 -7.73 7.63
N ASN A 28 -62.42 -7.89 8.89
CA ASN A 28 -62.86 -6.77 9.73
C ASN A 28 -61.65 -6.08 10.38
N LYS A 29 -61.49 -4.78 10.12
CA LYS A 29 -60.34 -3.97 10.58
C LYS A 29 -60.16 -3.95 12.10
N LEU A 30 -61.24 -4.02 12.88
CA LEU A 30 -61.21 -3.95 14.34
C LEU A 30 -60.90 -5.31 15.01
N LYS A 31 -61.22 -6.41 14.33
CA LYS A 31 -61.12 -7.78 14.87
C LYS A 31 -59.90 -8.56 14.38
N THR A 32 -59.38 -8.23 13.20
CA THR A 32 -58.31 -8.99 12.52
C THR A 32 -57.11 -8.09 12.20
N GLY A 33 -55.93 -8.69 12.01
CA GLY A 33 -54.68 -8.06 11.62
C GLY A 33 -53.95 -7.29 12.73
N ASN A 34 -53.13 -6.33 12.31
CA ASN A 34 -52.31 -5.47 13.16
C ASN A 34 -51.38 -6.29 14.10
N TRP A 35 -50.90 -5.68 15.18
CA TRP A 35 -50.00 -6.30 16.15
C TRP A 35 -50.58 -7.52 16.88
N LYS A 36 -51.91 -7.62 16.98
CA LYS A 36 -52.59 -8.79 17.57
C LYS A 36 -52.28 -10.06 16.77
N ALA A 37 -52.33 -9.98 15.44
CA ALA A 37 -51.90 -11.05 14.54
C ALA A 37 -50.38 -11.19 14.49
N CYS A 38 -49.65 -10.07 14.38
CA CYS A 38 -48.20 -10.10 14.19
C CYS A 38 -47.43 -10.77 15.33
N PHE A 39 -47.91 -10.69 16.58
CA PHE A 39 -47.25 -11.33 17.72
C PHE A 39 -47.04 -12.84 17.50
N PHE A 40 -48.06 -13.54 17.03
CA PHE A 40 -47.98 -14.98 16.74
C PHE A 40 -47.03 -15.28 15.58
N ILE A 41 -47.06 -14.46 14.52
CA ILE A 41 -46.19 -14.61 13.35
C ILE A 41 -44.72 -14.39 13.73
N VAL A 42 -44.43 -13.36 14.53
CA VAL A 42 -43.08 -13.07 15.03
C VAL A 42 -42.60 -14.18 15.97
N ALA A 43 -43.45 -14.69 16.86
CA ALA A 43 -43.12 -15.81 17.74
C ALA A 43 -42.78 -17.07 16.95
N THR A 44 -43.59 -17.45 15.96
CA THR A 44 -43.31 -18.60 15.07
C THR A 44 -42.00 -18.41 14.31
N ALA A 45 -41.73 -17.21 13.77
CA ALA A 45 -40.48 -16.93 13.07
C ALA A 45 -39.25 -16.99 13.98
N SER A 46 -39.36 -16.48 15.21
CA SER A 46 -38.29 -16.54 16.21
C SER A 46 -37.96 -17.97 16.62
N LEU A 47 -38.99 -18.79 16.83
CA LEU A 47 -38.85 -20.19 17.21
C LEU A 47 -38.28 -21.04 16.07
N GLU A 48 -38.70 -20.79 14.82
CA GLU A 48 -38.08 -21.40 13.63
C GLU A 48 -36.60 -21.04 13.54
N ARG A 49 -36.23 -19.77 13.79
CA ARG A 49 -34.84 -19.34 13.73
C ARG A 49 -33.98 -19.97 14.80
N LEU A 50 -34.50 -20.08 16.02
CA LEU A 50 -33.86 -20.82 17.09
C LEU A 50 -33.69 -22.29 16.71
N ALA A 51 -34.69 -22.92 16.09
CA ALA A 51 -34.59 -24.32 15.67
C ALA A 51 -33.57 -24.52 14.53
N TYR A 52 -33.58 -23.65 13.51
CA TYR A 52 -32.68 -23.70 12.37
C TYR A 52 -31.22 -23.53 12.79
N PHE A 53 -30.90 -22.46 13.52
CA PHE A 53 -29.53 -22.22 13.98
C PHE A 53 -29.12 -23.14 15.12
N GLY A 54 -30.07 -23.54 15.98
CA GLY A 54 -29.81 -24.47 17.06
C GLY A 54 -29.32 -25.80 16.51
N MET A 55 -29.93 -26.28 15.42
CA MET A 55 -29.46 -27.47 14.71
C MET A 55 -28.18 -27.22 13.91
N SER A 56 -28.15 -26.19 13.06
CA SER A 56 -27.11 -26.06 12.02
C SER A 56 -25.75 -25.60 12.53
N SER A 57 -25.70 -24.79 13.59
CA SER A 57 -24.46 -24.10 13.99
C SER A 57 -23.33 -25.06 14.39
N ASN A 58 -23.67 -26.20 14.97
CA ASN A 58 -22.69 -27.22 15.38
C ASN A 58 -22.81 -28.53 14.57
N LEU A 59 -23.67 -28.56 13.54
CA LEU A 59 -23.98 -29.78 12.77
C LEU A 59 -22.74 -30.38 12.09
N LEU A 60 -21.72 -29.55 11.82
CA LEU A 60 -20.43 -29.99 11.29
C LEU A 60 -19.72 -30.96 12.24
N LEU A 61 -19.73 -30.66 13.56
CA LEU A 61 -19.13 -31.53 14.56
C LEU A 61 -19.97 -32.80 14.76
N TYR A 62 -21.30 -32.71 14.67
CA TYR A 62 -22.15 -33.91 14.66
C TYR A 62 -21.78 -34.87 13.52
N PHE A 63 -21.63 -34.36 12.28
CA PHE A 63 -21.21 -35.20 11.15
C PHE A 63 -19.82 -35.81 11.35
N LYS A 64 -18.90 -35.06 11.95
CA LYS A 64 -17.52 -35.51 12.17
C LYS A 64 -17.40 -36.53 13.30
N VAL A 65 -18.06 -36.28 14.43
CA VAL A 65 -17.91 -37.05 15.68
C VAL A 65 -18.93 -38.19 15.75
N GLU A 66 -20.20 -37.94 15.46
CA GLU A 66 -21.26 -38.94 15.63
C GLU A 66 -21.50 -39.78 14.36
N LEU A 67 -21.26 -39.21 13.16
CA LEU A 67 -21.36 -39.95 11.89
C LEU A 67 -20.01 -40.36 11.30
N ASN A 68 -18.91 -40.16 12.04
CA ASN A 68 -17.53 -40.49 11.66
C ASN A 68 -17.11 -39.99 10.25
N GLN A 69 -17.64 -38.84 9.80
CA GLN A 69 -17.28 -38.29 8.49
C GLN A 69 -15.96 -37.54 8.53
N HIS A 70 -15.13 -37.73 7.52
CA HIS A 70 -13.95 -36.90 7.33
C HIS A 70 -14.33 -35.41 7.17
N SER A 71 -13.48 -34.49 7.65
CA SER A 71 -13.80 -33.06 7.77
C SER A 71 -14.24 -32.43 6.44
N ALA A 72 -13.63 -32.84 5.32
CA ALA A 72 -14.03 -32.39 3.99
C ALA A 72 -15.44 -32.89 3.58
N THR A 73 -15.77 -34.14 3.89
CA THR A 73 -17.08 -34.73 3.63
C THR A 73 -18.17 -34.09 4.49
N ALA A 74 -17.89 -33.89 5.77
CA ALA A 74 -18.79 -33.21 6.70
C ALA A 74 -19.09 -31.76 6.24
N SER A 75 -18.05 -31.00 5.88
CA SER A 75 -18.19 -29.62 5.37
C SER A 75 -18.99 -29.57 4.07
N ARG A 76 -18.72 -30.50 3.13
CA ARG A 76 -19.48 -30.61 1.88
C ARG A 76 -20.96 -30.93 2.12
N ASN A 77 -21.26 -31.89 3.00
CA ASN A 77 -22.63 -32.29 3.31
C ASN A 77 -23.41 -31.15 3.99
N LEU A 78 -22.77 -30.43 4.93
CA LEU A 78 -23.37 -29.26 5.57
C LEU A 78 -23.62 -28.13 4.56
N SER A 79 -22.69 -27.90 3.66
CA SER A 79 -22.82 -26.88 2.60
C SER A 79 -23.95 -27.23 1.61
N ASN A 80 -24.05 -28.48 1.19
CA ASN A 80 -25.11 -28.96 0.31
C ASN A 80 -26.50 -28.80 0.94
N TRP A 81 -26.64 -29.21 2.20
CA TRP A 81 -27.89 -29.05 2.94
C TRP A 81 -28.24 -27.57 3.14
N THR A 82 -27.27 -26.74 3.53
CA THR A 82 -27.47 -25.29 3.68
C THR A 82 -27.91 -24.67 2.35
N GLY A 83 -27.27 -25.03 1.25
CA GLY A 83 -27.67 -24.62 -0.10
C GLY A 83 -29.12 -25.02 -0.43
N ALA A 84 -29.53 -26.25 -0.10
CA ALA A 84 -30.90 -26.69 -0.28
C ALA A 84 -31.91 -25.85 0.53
N CYS A 85 -31.58 -25.47 1.77
CA CYS A 85 -32.41 -24.56 2.58
C CYS A 85 -32.58 -23.16 1.98
N TYR A 86 -31.62 -22.67 1.18
CA TYR A 86 -31.69 -21.35 0.54
C TYR A 86 -32.32 -21.40 -0.86
N ILE A 87 -32.38 -22.58 -1.50
CA ILE A 87 -33.07 -22.77 -2.79
C ILE A 87 -34.57 -23.09 -2.58
N ALA A 88 -34.91 -23.91 -1.57
CA ALA A 88 -36.28 -24.31 -1.26
C ALA A 88 -37.30 -23.15 -1.12
N PRO A 89 -36.94 -21.94 -0.62
CA PRO A 89 -37.85 -20.81 -0.60
C PRO A 89 -38.45 -20.42 -1.95
N LEU A 90 -37.76 -20.68 -3.07
CA LEU A 90 -38.33 -20.43 -4.41
C LEU A 90 -39.55 -21.31 -4.67
N VAL A 91 -39.50 -22.57 -4.24
CA VAL A 91 -40.60 -23.52 -4.34
C VAL A 91 -41.73 -23.13 -3.38
N GLY A 92 -41.37 -22.74 -2.15
CA GLY A 92 -42.32 -22.27 -1.14
C GLY A 92 -43.11 -21.04 -1.60
N ALA A 93 -42.42 -20.02 -2.13
CA ALA A 93 -43.05 -18.83 -2.68
C ALA A 93 -44.00 -19.16 -3.84
N PHE A 94 -43.56 -20.05 -4.74
CA PHE A 94 -44.38 -20.48 -5.88
C PHE A 94 -45.68 -21.17 -5.44
N LEU A 95 -45.63 -22.06 -4.45
CA LEU A 95 -46.81 -22.73 -3.90
C LEU A 95 -47.76 -21.76 -3.20
N ALA A 96 -47.20 -20.81 -2.43
CA ALA A 96 -47.96 -19.82 -1.69
C ALA A 96 -48.70 -18.84 -2.62
N ASP A 97 -48.00 -18.26 -3.59
CA ASP A 97 -48.58 -17.26 -4.49
C ASP A 97 -49.49 -17.90 -5.55
N GLY A 98 -49.17 -19.12 -5.99
CA GLY A 98 -49.84 -19.78 -7.11
C GLY A 98 -51.08 -20.60 -6.76
N TYR A 99 -51.11 -21.27 -5.61
CA TYR A 99 -52.07 -22.37 -5.38
C TYR A 99 -52.77 -22.36 -4.02
N ILE A 100 -52.01 -22.37 -2.91
CA ILE A 100 -52.59 -22.67 -1.58
C ILE A 100 -52.55 -21.50 -0.59
N GLY A 101 -51.91 -20.38 -0.95
CA GLY A 101 -51.82 -19.19 -0.10
C GLY A 101 -50.71 -19.26 0.96
N LYS A 102 -50.30 -18.08 1.44
CA LYS A 102 -49.21 -17.95 2.44
C LYS A 102 -49.53 -18.66 3.76
N TYR A 103 -50.77 -18.58 4.25
CA TYR A 103 -51.20 -19.24 5.50
C TYR A 103 -50.99 -20.76 5.46
N TRP A 104 -51.58 -21.44 4.47
CA TRP A 104 -51.47 -22.90 4.36
C TRP A 104 -50.06 -23.35 4.02
N THR A 105 -49.29 -22.54 3.28
CA THR A 105 -47.87 -22.81 3.03
C THR A 105 -47.06 -22.77 4.32
N ILE A 106 -47.23 -21.75 5.16
CA ILE A 106 -46.54 -21.66 6.46
C ILE A 106 -47.02 -22.77 7.40
N ALA A 107 -48.32 -23.03 7.47
CA ALA A 107 -48.91 -24.04 8.37
C ALA A 107 -48.41 -25.46 8.04
N SER A 108 -48.54 -25.89 6.78
CA SER A 108 -48.08 -27.21 6.34
C SER A 108 -46.57 -27.35 6.48
N SER A 109 -45.81 -26.30 6.13
CA SER A 109 -44.35 -26.29 6.28
C SER A 109 -43.91 -26.32 7.73
N SER A 110 -44.61 -25.65 8.65
CA SER A 110 -44.28 -25.66 10.08
C SER A 110 -44.52 -27.04 10.71
N LEU A 111 -45.59 -27.73 10.30
CA LEU A 111 -45.84 -29.13 10.69
C LEU A 111 -44.75 -30.06 10.15
N LEU A 112 -44.40 -29.90 8.87
CA LEU A 112 -43.34 -30.69 8.23
C LEU A 112 -41.98 -30.46 8.90
N TYR A 113 -41.70 -29.22 9.31
CA TYR A 113 -40.49 -28.85 10.06
C TYR A 113 -40.45 -29.58 11.40
N ALA A 114 -41.55 -29.56 12.16
CA ALA A 114 -41.65 -30.24 13.45
C ALA A 114 -41.42 -31.76 13.31
N ILE A 115 -41.97 -32.39 12.26
CA ILE A 115 -41.74 -33.81 11.94
C ILE A 115 -40.27 -34.06 11.62
N GLY A 116 -39.66 -33.23 10.75
CA GLY A 116 -38.23 -33.34 10.42
C GLY A 116 -37.33 -33.23 11.64
N MET A 117 -37.62 -32.28 12.54
CA MET A 117 -36.89 -32.11 13.79
C MET A 117 -37.07 -33.27 14.76
N ALA A 118 -38.28 -33.81 14.87
CA ALA A 118 -38.53 -35.00 15.68
C ALA A 118 -37.78 -36.23 15.14
N LEU A 119 -37.75 -36.43 13.82
CA LEU A 119 -36.97 -37.49 13.17
C LEU A 119 -35.46 -37.31 13.38
N LEU A 120 -34.96 -36.07 13.31
CA LEU A 120 -33.55 -35.77 13.57
C LEU A 120 -33.18 -36.06 15.02
N THR A 121 -34.01 -35.67 15.98
CA THR A 121 -33.84 -36.00 17.41
C THR A 121 -33.91 -37.51 17.64
N LEU A 122 -34.78 -38.22 16.92
CA LEU A 122 -34.89 -39.68 16.99
C LEU A 122 -33.62 -40.36 16.43
N SER A 123 -33.02 -39.80 15.37
CA SER A 123 -31.75 -40.28 14.80
C SER A 123 -30.57 -40.15 15.78
N ALA A 124 -30.63 -39.19 16.71
CA ALA A 124 -29.61 -38.98 17.74
C ALA A 124 -29.89 -39.74 19.06
N SER A 125 -31.08 -40.36 19.24
CA SER A 125 -31.50 -40.98 20.51
C SER A 125 -31.71 -42.50 20.48
N THR A 126 -31.76 -43.12 19.29
CA THR A 126 -32.11 -44.53 19.14
C THR A 126 -30.90 -45.47 19.35
N ARG A 127 -30.89 -46.21 20.47
CA ARG A 127 -29.87 -47.23 20.78
C ARG A 127 -29.81 -48.43 19.82
N VAL A 128 -30.87 -48.71 19.06
CA VAL A 128 -30.90 -49.76 18.01
C VAL A 128 -30.20 -49.30 16.72
N LEU A 129 -29.95 -48.00 16.58
CA LEU A 129 -29.18 -47.38 15.49
C LEU A 129 -27.77 -46.95 15.94
N MET A 130 -27.39 -47.24 17.20
CA MET A 130 -26.05 -46.97 17.75
C MET A 130 -25.10 -48.14 17.42
N PRO A 131 -23.81 -47.89 17.12
CA PRO A 131 -22.85 -48.96 16.82
C PRO A 131 -22.73 -49.95 17.98
N SER A 132 -22.85 -51.25 17.71
CA SER A 132 -22.54 -52.30 18.69
C SER A 132 -21.01 -52.45 18.86
N PHE A 133 -20.55 -52.51 20.11
CA PHE A 133 -19.14 -52.62 20.51
C PHE A 133 -18.38 -53.70 19.71
N PHE A 134 -17.42 -53.27 18.90
CA PHE A 134 -16.33 -54.10 18.39
C PHE A 134 -15.03 -53.27 18.39
N SER A 135 -14.24 -53.43 19.46
CA SER A 135 -12.91 -52.84 19.68
C SER A 135 -12.83 -51.31 19.91
N ALA A 136 -11.81 -50.90 20.66
CA ALA A 136 -11.80 -49.67 21.46
C ALA A 136 -11.56 -48.35 20.71
N ASP A 137 -11.41 -48.34 19.37
CA ASP A 137 -10.86 -47.15 18.70
C ASP A 137 -11.59 -46.64 17.43
N PHE A 138 -12.68 -47.27 16.94
CA PHE A 138 -13.40 -46.77 15.76
C PHE A 138 -14.91 -47.05 15.80
N TYR A 139 -15.73 -45.98 15.75
CA TYR A 139 -17.19 -46.04 15.63
C TYR A 139 -17.61 -45.73 14.19
N ASP A 140 -18.23 -46.67 13.47
CA ASP A 140 -18.92 -46.36 12.20
C ASP A 140 -20.44 -46.32 12.44
N ALA A 141 -21.08 -45.22 12.04
CA ALA A 141 -22.54 -45.09 12.09
C ALA A 141 -23.21 -46.17 11.21
N ILE A 142 -24.24 -46.83 11.72
CA ILE A 142 -25.01 -47.81 10.95
C ILE A 142 -25.68 -47.08 9.78
N ASN A 143 -25.65 -47.65 8.56
CA ASN A 143 -26.25 -47.05 7.35
C ASN A 143 -27.67 -46.49 7.59
N ALA A 144 -28.46 -47.14 8.44
CA ALA A 144 -29.81 -46.69 8.80
C ALA A 144 -29.85 -45.35 9.57
N GLN A 145 -28.88 -45.09 10.47
CA GLN A 145 -28.78 -43.82 11.22
C GLN A 145 -28.44 -42.67 10.27
N THR A 146 -27.48 -42.88 9.37
CA THR A 146 -27.06 -41.90 8.35
C THR A 146 -28.22 -41.58 7.41
N VAL A 147 -28.94 -42.60 6.90
CA VAL A 147 -30.12 -42.40 6.05
C VAL A 147 -31.20 -41.61 6.77
N MET A 148 -31.49 -41.93 8.03
CA MET A 148 -32.49 -41.23 8.83
C MET A 148 -32.11 -39.76 9.08
N CYS A 149 -30.85 -39.50 9.43
CA CYS A 149 -30.32 -38.15 9.64
C CYS A 149 -30.47 -37.30 8.37
N PHE A 150 -29.97 -37.76 7.21
CA PHE A 150 -30.07 -36.98 5.98
C PHE A 150 -31.52 -36.84 5.49
N THR A 151 -32.36 -37.87 5.63
CA THR A 151 -33.80 -37.76 5.31
C THR A 151 -34.46 -36.67 6.14
N SER A 152 -34.18 -36.63 7.45
CA SER A 152 -34.71 -35.60 8.35
C SER A 152 -34.21 -34.19 8.00
N LEU A 153 -32.92 -34.04 7.66
CA LEU A 153 -32.33 -32.76 7.28
C LEU A 153 -32.93 -32.20 5.99
N TYR A 154 -33.11 -33.02 4.96
CA TYR A 154 -33.72 -32.55 3.71
C TYR A 154 -35.23 -32.30 3.85
N LEU A 155 -35.92 -33.00 4.77
CA LEU A 155 -37.29 -32.68 5.14
C LEU A 155 -37.38 -31.29 5.79
N VAL A 156 -36.46 -30.99 6.71
CA VAL A 156 -36.31 -29.65 7.31
C VAL A 156 -35.99 -28.61 6.24
N ALA A 157 -35.12 -28.91 5.28
CA ALA A 157 -34.76 -27.97 4.23
C ALA A 157 -35.97 -27.56 3.37
N LEU A 158 -36.79 -28.53 2.98
CA LEU A 158 -38.04 -28.30 2.26
C LEU A 158 -39.03 -27.47 3.10
N ALA A 159 -39.20 -27.83 4.37
CA ALA A 159 -40.07 -27.14 5.31
C ALA A 159 -39.64 -25.69 5.57
N SER A 160 -38.36 -25.45 5.83
CA SER A 160 -37.81 -24.10 6.03
C SER A 160 -38.04 -23.22 4.81
N GLY A 161 -38.02 -23.80 3.60
CA GLY A 161 -38.33 -23.11 2.35
C GLY A 161 -39.70 -22.44 2.36
N GLY A 162 -40.77 -23.17 2.71
CA GLY A 162 -42.13 -22.62 2.75
C GLY A 162 -42.32 -21.54 3.83
N ILE A 163 -41.68 -21.69 4.98
CA ILE A 163 -41.74 -20.71 6.07
C ILE A 163 -40.99 -19.42 5.68
N LYS A 164 -39.70 -19.54 5.31
CA LYS A 164 -38.84 -18.38 5.01
C LYS A 164 -39.33 -17.57 3.82
N ALA A 165 -39.94 -18.22 2.83
CA ALA A 165 -40.52 -17.55 1.67
C ALA A 165 -41.71 -16.64 2.03
N CYS A 166 -42.48 -17.01 3.05
CA CYS A 166 -43.83 -16.45 3.25
C CYS A 166 -43.96 -15.64 4.54
N VAL A 167 -43.25 -15.98 5.62
CA VAL A 167 -43.58 -15.51 6.98
C VAL A 167 -43.44 -13.99 7.17
N SER A 168 -42.40 -13.37 6.59
CA SER A 168 -42.20 -11.92 6.68
C SER A 168 -43.24 -11.15 5.85
N ALA A 169 -43.54 -11.65 4.65
CA ALA A 169 -44.58 -11.10 3.79
C ALA A 169 -45.96 -11.27 4.43
N TYR A 170 -46.24 -12.42 5.05
CA TYR A 170 -47.51 -12.69 5.71
C TYR A 170 -47.73 -11.80 6.93
N GLY A 171 -46.68 -11.50 7.69
CA GLY A 171 -46.75 -10.51 8.77
C GLY A 171 -46.97 -9.08 8.26
N ALA A 172 -46.39 -8.73 7.11
CA ALA A 172 -46.63 -7.45 6.45
C ALA A 172 -48.06 -7.30 5.92
N ASP A 173 -48.68 -8.41 5.48
CA ASP A 173 -50.08 -8.49 5.01
C ASP A 173 -51.10 -8.27 6.16
N GLN A 174 -50.66 -8.23 7.43
CA GLN A 174 -51.56 -7.97 8.55
C GLN A 174 -51.91 -6.48 8.70
N PHE A 175 -51.33 -5.60 7.88
CA PHE A 175 -51.57 -4.17 7.87
C PHE A 175 -52.15 -3.72 6.51
N ASP A 176 -53.30 -3.05 6.53
CA ASP A 176 -53.98 -2.53 5.33
C ASP A 176 -53.20 -1.33 4.78
N ASP A 177 -52.60 -1.49 3.58
CA ASP A 177 -51.79 -0.44 2.93
C ASP A 177 -52.60 0.78 2.48
N ASN A 178 -53.94 0.66 2.40
CA ASN A 178 -54.85 1.75 2.10
C ASN A 178 -55.30 2.50 3.38
N ASP A 179 -54.96 1.98 4.56
CA ASP A 179 -55.18 2.64 5.84
C ASP A 179 -53.94 3.44 6.25
N LYS A 180 -54.04 4.78 6.30
CA LYS A 180 -52.92 5.67 6.63
C LYS A 180 -52.32 5.38 8.02
N THR A 181 -53.11 4.82 8.95
CA THR A 181 -52.67 4.53 10.32
C THR A 181 -51.93 3.20 10.36
N GLU A 182 -52.51 2.12 9.81
CA GLU A 182 -51.86 0.81 9.79
C GLU A 182 -50.57 0.82 8.96
N LYS A 183 -50.55 1.54 7.82
CA LYS A 183 -49.37 1.71 6.96
C LYS A 183 -48.17 2.33 7.68
N LYS A 184 -48.38 3.30 8.57
CA LYS A 184 -47.29 3.90 9.38
C LYS A 184 -46.67 2.87 10.33
N VAL A 185 -47.51 2.02 10.93
CA VAL A 185 -47.12 1.03 11.94
C VAL A 185 -46.46 -0.21 11.33
N LYS A 186 -46.76 -0.54 10.07
CA LYS A 186 -46.14 -1.65 9.31
C LYS A 186 -44.61 -1.67 9.32
N SER A 187 -43.96 -0.49 9.35
CA SER A 187 -42.50 -0.39 9.45
C SER A 187 -41.95 -0.95 10.78
N SER A 188 -42.67 -0.76 11.88
CA SER A 188 -42.31 -1.27 13.21
C SER A 188 -42.34 -2.80 13.27
N PHE A 189 -43.22 -3.45 12.49
CA PHE A 189 -43.26 -4.92 12.38
C PHE A 189 -41.91 -5.48 11.92
N PHE A 190 -41.32 -4.93 10.86
CA PHE A 190 -40.03 -5.42 10.36
C PHE A 190 -38.92 -5.28 11.40
N ASN A 191 -38.90 -4.17 12.16
CA ASN A 191 -37.92 -3.97 13.23
C ASN A 191 -38.01 -5.06 14.31
N TRP A 192 -39.22 -5.34 14.82
CA TRP A 192 -39.42 -6.40 15.80
C TRP A 192 -39.21 -7.80 15.24
N TYR A 193 -39.60 -8.03 13.97
CA TYR A 193 -39.37 -9.29 13.28
C TYR A 193 -37.88 -9.61 13.24
N TYR A 194 -37.04 -8.68 12.76
CA TYR A 194 -35.59 -8.88 12.72
C TYR A 194 -34.97 -8.95 14.13
N GLN A 195 -35.44 -8.15 15.09
CA GLN A 195 -34.97 -8.20 16.47
C GLN A 195 -35.20 -9.58 17.10
N MET A 196 -36.40 -10.15 16.94
CA MET A 196 -36.72 -11.47 17.49
C MET A 196 -35.98 -12.60 16.78
N MET A 197 -35.77 -12.51 15.46
CA MET A 197 -34.90 -13.45 14.74
C MET A 197 -33.47 -13.45 15.26
N ASN A 198 -32.92 -12.27 15.59
CA ASN A 198 -31.58 -12.14 16.15
C ASN A 198 -31.51 -12.74 17.55
N ILE A 199 -32.53 -12.54 18.39
CA ILE A 199 -32.63 -13.18 19.72
C ILE A 199 -32.66 -14.71 19.58
N GLY A 200 -33.49 -15.24 18.68
CA GLY A 200 -33.54 -16.69 18.41
C GLY A 200 -32.20 -17.25 17.93
N THR A 201 -31.49 -16.51 17.07
CA THR A 201 -30.16 -16.88 16.58
C THR A 201 -29.09 -16.83 17.67
N LEU A 202 -29.14 -15.82 18.54
CA LEU A 202 -28.23 -15.67 19.68
C LEU A 202 -28.38 -16.84 20.66
N LEU A 203 -29.62 -17.17 21.05
CA LEU A 203 -29.90 -18.31 21.93
C LEU A 203 -29.44 -19.64 21.32
N ALA A 204 -29.65 -19.81 20.01
CA ALA A 204 -29.17 -20.96 19.28
C ALA A 204 -27.64 -21.08 19.31
N ARG A 205 -26.90 -20.05 18.87
CA ARG A 205 -25.44 -20.08 18.76
C ARG A 205 -24.69 -20.04 20.09
N SER A 206 -25.38 -19.72 21.19
CA SER A 206 -24.84 -19.73 22.56
C SER A 206 -25.33 -20.94 23.36
N LEU A 207 -26.55 -20.87 23.88
CA LEU A 207 -27.11 -21.84 24.82
C LEU A 207 -27.30 -23.21 24.18
N ILE A 208 -27.85 -23.30 22.96
CA ILE A 208 -28.12 -24.61 22.33
C ILE A 208 -26.82 -25.30 21.93
N VAL A 209 -25.85 -24.56 21.38
CA VAL A 209 -24.52 -25.10 21.08
C VAL A 209 -23.82 -25.58 22.36
N TRP A 210 -23.93 -24.84 23.46
CA TRP A 210 -23.43 -25.29 24.76
C TRP A 210 -24.12 -26.59 25.23
N VAL A 211 -25.44 -26.69 25.08
CA VAL A 211 -26.18 -27.94 25.38
C VAL A 211 -25.68 -29.10 24.52
N GLN A 212 -25.38 -28.87 23.24
CA GLN A 212 -24.88 -29.91 22.32
C GLN A 212 -23.54 -30.48 22.78
N ASP A 213 -22.58 -29.62 23.12
CA ASP A 213 -21.23 -30.04 23.49
C ASP A 213 -21.16 -30.66 24.89
N TYR A 214 -21.99 -30.19 25.85
CA TYR A 214 -21.86 -30.60 27.25
C TYR A 214 -22.97 -31.52 27.78
N LEU A 215 -24.18 -31.46 27.23
CA LEU A 215 -25.31 -32.31 27.63
C LEU A 215 -25.70 -33.36 26.58
N GLY A 216 -25.13 -33.26 25.37
CA GLY A 216 -25.26 -34.22 24.29
C GLY A 216 -26.34 -33.89 23.25
N TRP A 217 -26.26 -34.56 22.10
CA TRP A 217 -27.06 -34.28 20.90
C TRP A 217 -28.55 -34.55 21.04
N ILE A 218 -28.98 -35.43 21.95
CA ILE A 218 -30.40 -35.67 22.23
C ILE A 218 -31.08 -34.38 22.70
N TRP A 219 -30.49 -33.68 23.67
CA TRP A 219 -30.98 -32.39 24.13
C TRP A 219 -30.69 -31.28 23.10
N GLY A 220 -29.55 -31.39 22.42
CA GLY A 220 -29.12 -30.50 21.35
C GLY A 220 -30.10 -30.39 20.17
N PHE A 221 -30.80 -31.47 19.81
CA PHE A 221 -31.89 -31.46 18.82
C PHE A 221 -33.29 -31.42 19.45
N GLY A 222 -33.45 -31.95 20.67
CA GLY A 222 -34.72 -31.96 21.39
C GLY A 222 -35.25 -30.58 21.71
N ILE A 223 -34.39 -29.64 22.18
CA ILE A 223 -34.82 -28.27 22.48
C ILE A 223 -35.28 -27.52 21.21
N PRO A 224 -34.51 -27.52 20.11
CA PRO A 224 -35.00 -27.07 18.80
C PRO A 224 -36.32 -27.70 18.34
N THR A 225 -36.53 -29.00 18.59
CA THR A 225 -37.78 -29.71 18.24
C THR A 225 -38.97 -29.17 19.03
N LEU A 226 -38.80 -28.99 20.35
CA LEU A 226 -39.83 -28.39 21.21
C LEU A 226 -40.12 -26.94 20.80
N ALA A 227 -39.08 -26.16 20.48
CA ALA A 227 -39.23 -24.79 19.99
C ALA A 227 -40.08 -24.73 18.72
N MET A 228 -39.82 -25.60 17.74
CA MET A 228 -40.62 -25.67 16.54
C MET A 228 -42.07 -26.12 16.83
N GLY A 229 -42.27 -27.08 17.73
CA GLY A 229 -43.60 -27.49 18.19
C GLY A 229 -44.40 -26.34 18.82
N MET A 230 -43.77 -25.53 19.68
CA MET A 230 -44.37 -24.30 20.20
C MET A 230 -44.66 -23.28 19.09
N GLY A 231 -43.80 -23.19 18.07
CA GLY A 231 -43.98 -22.32 16.92
C GLY A 231 -45.23 -22.69 16.09
N VAL A 232 -45.49 -23.99 15.93
CA VAL A 232 -46.71 -24.52 15.30
C VAL A 232 -47.94 -24.13 16.11
N VAL A 233 -47.93 -24.39 17.43
CA VAL A 233 -49.05 -24.04 18.31
C VAL A 233 -49.32 -22.54 18.29
N SER A 234 -48.27 -21.71 18.35
CA SER A 234 -48.38 -20.26 18.27
C SER A 234 -49.01 -19.81 16.95
N PHE A 235 -48.57 -20.37 15.82
CA PHE A 235 -49.10 -20.00 14.51
C PHE A 235 -50.60 -20.29 14.39
N PHE A 236 -51.04 -21.50 14.78
CA PHE A 236 -52.46 -21.89 14.73
C PHE A 236 -53.32 -21.15 15.76
N SER A 237 -52.74 -20.76 16.91
CA SER A 237 -53.46 -19.94 17.91
C SER A 237 -53.82 -18.55 17.37
N GLY A 238 -53.01 -18.03 16.45
CA GLY A 238 -53.24 -16.73 15.80
C GLY A 238 -54.27 -16.75 14.67
N SER A 239 -54.74 -17.92 14.19
CA SER A 239 -55.55 -18.04 12.97
C SER A 239 -56.81 -17.18 12.96
N TRP A 240 -57.43 -16.97 14.12
CA TRP A 240 -58.65 -16.17 14.28
C TRP A 240 -58.41 -14.67 14.05
N PHE A 241 -57.15 -14.23 14.17
CA PHE A 241 -56.75 -12.84 14.00
C PHE A 241 -56.14 -12.57 12.63
N TYR A 242 -55.77 -13.58 11.85
CA TYR A 242 -55.03 -13.35 10.61
C TYR A 242 -55.89 -12.83 9.47
N ARG A 243 -55.28 -11.97 8.65
CA ARG A 243 -55.77 -11.51 7.35
C ARG A 243 -55.06 -12.29 6.25
N ASN A 244 -55.83 -12.82 5.30
CA ASN A 244 -55.35 -13.68 4.22
C ASN A 244 -55.63 -13.05 2.85
N HIS A 245 -54.65 -13.11 1.94
CA HIS A 245 -54.87 -12.84 0.52
C HIS A 245 -55.21 -14.13 -0.23
N LYS A 246 -56.20 -14.06 -1.13
CA LYS A 246 -56.52 -15.17 -2.03
C LYS A 246 -55.44 -15.32 -3.11
N PRO A 247 -55.00 -16.56 -3.43
CA PRO A 247 -54.04 -16.80 -4.51
C PRO A 247 -54.54 -16.25 -5.85
N ALA A 248 -53.68 -15.53 -6.57
CA ALA A 248 -54.03 -14.84 -7.83
C ALA A 248 -53.50 -15.57 -9.09
N GLY A 249 -53.24 -16.88 -8.98
CA GLY A 249 -52.63 -17.71 -10.03
C GLY A 249 -51.10 -17.59 -10.09
N SER A 250 -50.46 -18.41 -10.93
CA SER A 250 -49.00 -18.57 -10.95
C SER A 250 -48.26 -17.31 -11.47
N PRO A 251 -47.42 -16.66 -10.63
CA PRO A 251 -46.59 -15.52 -11.06
C PRO A 251 -45.57 -15.89 -12.14
N SER A 252 -44.99 -17.10 -12.07
CA SER A 252 -44.03 -17.56 -13.08
C SER A 252 -44.66 -17.71 -14.45
N THR A 253 -45.92 -18.16 -14.53
CA THR A 253 -46.65 -18.22 -15.80
C THR A 253 -46.77 -16.84 -16.45
N ARG A 254 -47.00 -15.78 -15.66
CA ARG A 254 -47.05 -14.39 -16.14
C ARG A 254 -45.68 -13.90 -16.65
N LEU A 255 -44.59 -14.27 -15.96
CA LEU A 255 -43.23 -13.94 -16.41
C LEU A 255 -42.86 -14.67 -17.71
N PHE A 256 -43.16 -15.97 -17.83
CA PHE A 256 -42.90 -16.76 -19.03
C PHE A 256 -43.76 -16.32 -20.22
N GLN A 257 -45.00 -15.88 -19.98
CA GLN A 257 -45.87 -15.29 -21.01
C GLN A 257 -45.19 -14.11 -21.69
N VAL A 258 -44.58 -13.20 -20.93
CA VAL A 258 -43.85 -12.04 -21.47
C VAL A 258 -42.67 -12.49 -22.33
N VAL A 259 -41.88 -13.47 -21.87
CA VAL A 259 -40.76 -14.00 -22.64
C VAL A 259 -41.26 -14.60 -23.97
N VAL A 260 -42.26 -15.49 -23.92
CA VAL A 260 -42.82 -16.15 -25.12
C VAL A 260 -43.44 -15.15 -26.09
N ALA A 261 -44.22 -14.18 -25.59
CA ALA A 261 -44.84 -13.14 -26.41
C ALA A 261 -43.77 -12.25 -27.09
N SER A 262 -42.72 -11.86 -26.36
CA SER A 262 -41.61 -11.07 -26.90
C SER A 262 -40.87 -11.80 -28.03
N PHE A 263 -40.58 -13.10 -27.85
CA PHE A 263 -39.91 -13.91 -28.88
C PHE A 263 -40.80 -14.17 -30.10
N ARG A 264 -42.11 -14.36 -29.91
CA ARG A 264 -43.08 -14.45 -31.02
C ARG A 264 -43.16 -13.14 -31.83
N LYS A 265 -42.97 -12.01 -31.16
CA LYS A 265 -42.98 -10.66 -31.75
C LYS A 265 -41.57 -10.13 -32.08
N LYS A 266 -40.54 -11.00 -32.18
CA LYS A 266 -39.14 -10.57 -32.35
C LYS A 266 -38.88 -9.66 -33.57
N ARG A 267 -39.69 -9.78 -34.63
CA ARG A 267 -39.59 -8.98 -35.87
C ARG A 267 -40.44 -7.69 -35.85
N ILE A 268 -41.15 -7.41 -34.76
CA ILE A 268 -41.98 -6.20 -34.59
C ILE A 268 -41.15 -5.13 -33.87
N ASN A 269 -41.27 -3.89 -34.34
CA ASN A 269 -40.62 -2.73 -33.72
C ASN A 269 -41.46 -2.20 -32.57
N VAL A 270 -40.79 -1.80 -31.49
CA VAL A 270 -41.44 -1.17 -30.32
C VAL A 270 -41.70 0.30 -30.64
N PRO A 271 -42.92 0.82 -30.46
CA PRO A 271 -43.23 2.23 -30.72
C PRO A 271 -42.44 3.16 -29.77
N THR A 272 -42.05 4.33 -30.27
CA THR A 272 -41.27 5.32 -29.50
C THR A 272 -42.08 5.97 -28.36
N ASN A 273 -43.42 5.96 -28.49
CA ASN A 273 -44.33 6.46 -27.47
C ASN A 273 -44.87 5.31 -26.61
N ALA A 274 -44.55 5.33 -25.30
CA ALA A 274 -44.95 4.31 -24.34
C ALA A 274 -46.48 4.23 -24.12
N SER A 275 -47.24 5.29 -24.44
CA SER A 275 -48.70 5.27 -24.34
C SER A 275 -49.38 4.35 -25.37
N LEU A 276 -48.63 3.88 -26.38
CA LEU A 276 -49.11 2.97 -27.41
C LEU A 276 -48.91 1.48 -27.04
N LEU A 277 -48.30 1.20 -25.88
CA LEU A 277 -48.15 -0.16 -25.36
C LEU A 277 -49.42 -0.61 -24.65
N TYR A 278 -49.77 -1.88 -24.83
CA TYR A 278 -50.98 -2.48 -24.28
C TYR A 278 -50.98 -2.49 -22.74
N GLU A 279 -52.01 -1.90 -22.15
CA GLU A 279 -52.29 -1.91 -20.72
C GLU A 279 -53.80 -1.96 -20.49
N THR A 280 -54.23 -2.53 -19.36
CA THR A 280 -55.66 -2.71 -19.03
C THR A 280 -56.19 -1.57 -18.14
N ALA A 281 -57.47 -1.20 -18.30
CA ALA A 281 -58.15 -0.24 -17.42
C ALA A 281 -58.33 -0.82 -16.00
N ASP A 282 -58.28 0.02 -14.96
CA ASP A 282 -58.19 -0.43 -13.55
C ASP A 282 -59.33 -1.37 -13.10
N ALA A 283 -60.53 -1.22 -13.65
CA ALA A 283 -61.68 -2.07 -13.36
C ALA A 283 -61.64 -3.47 -14.02
N ASN A 284 -60.82 -3.65 -15.07
CA ASN A 284 -60.73 -4.88 -15.87
C ASN A 284 -59.39 -5.62 -15.69
N SER A 285 -58.54 -5.15 -14.77
CA SER A 285 -57.31 -5.86 -14.42
C SER A 285 -57.67 -7.16 -13.69
N THR A 286 -57.11 -8.28 -14.13
CA THR A 286 -57.27 -9.58 -13.44
C THR A 286 -56.66 -9.60 -12.03
N VAL A 287 -56.06 -8.49 -11.59
CA VAL A 287 -55.40 -8.32 -10.30
C VAL A 287 -55.92 -7.05 -9.60
N ILE A 288 -57.15 -7.12 -9.09
CA ILE A 288 -57.75 -6.04 -8.28
C ILE A 288 -56.85 -5.83 -7.04
N GLY A 289 -56.30 -4.62 -6.87
CA GLY A 289 -55.50 -4.22 -5.70
C GLY A 289 -53.98 -4.15 -5.86
N ARG A 290 -53.38 -4.45 -7.04
CA ARG A 290 -51.94 -4.21 -7.28
C ARG A 290 -51.66 -2.90 -8.03
N ARG A 291 -50.63 -2.18 -7.60
CA ARG A 291 -50.17 -0.92 -8.20
C ARG A 291 -49.59 -1.16 -9.60
N LYS A 292 -50.06 -0.42 -10.62
CA LYS A 292 -49.47 -0.39 -11.96
C LYS A 292 -48.00 0.04 -11.89
N LEU A 293 -47.13 -0.70 -12.58
CA LEU A 293 -45.71 -0.35 -12.67
C LEU A 293 -45.49 0.63 -13.82
N ILE A 294 -44.66 1.63 -13.58
CA ILE A 294 -44.32 2.64 -14.59
C ILE A 294 -43.37 2.01 -15.60
N HIS A 295 -43.66 2.18 -16.89
CA HIS A 295 -42.83 1.69 -17.99
C HIS A 295 -41.39 2.25 -17.92
N THR A 296 -40.40 1.39 -18.16
CA THR A 296 -38.98 1.75 -18.21
C THR A 296 -38.33 1.32 -19.52
N ARG A 297 -37.33 2.07 -20.00
CA ARG A 297 -36.68 1.81 -21.30
C ARG A 297 -35.64 0.69 -21.30
N ASN A 298 -35.22 0.21 -20.13
CA ASN A 298 -34.21 -0.85 -20.02
C ASN A 298 -34.82 -2.21 -20.38
N PHE A 299 -34.06 -3.08 -21.07
CA PHE A 299 -34.55 -4.36 -21.62
C PHE A 299 -35.72 -4.21 -22.60
N SER A 300 -35.66 -3.22 -23.49
CA SER A 300 -36.74 -2.87 -24.43
C SER A 300 -37.15 -3.99 -25.38
N PHE A 301 -36.35 -5.04 -25.50
CA PHE A 301 -36.74 -6.26 -26.21
C PHE A 301 -38.05 -6.85 -25.67
N PHE A 302 -38.28 -6.82 -24.35
CA PHE A 302 -39.49 -7.38 -23.75
C PHE A 302 -40.73 -6.49 -23.92
N ASP A 303 -40.55 -5.22 -24.31
CA ASP A 303 -41.67 -4.32 -24.62
C ASP A 303 -42.46 -4.77 -25.84
N LYS A 304 -41.84 -5.61 -26.70
CA LYS A 304 -42.49 -6.26 -27.83
C LYS A 304 -43.71 -7.08 -27.41
N ALA A 305 -43.74 -7.62 -26.19
CA ALA A 305 -44.91 -8.35 -25.68
C ALA A 305 -46.16 -7.48 -25.53
N ALA A 306 -46.03 -6.16 -25.37
CA ALA A 306 -47.14 -5.21 -25.25
C ALA A 306 -47.46 -4.47 -26.56
N VAL A 307 -46.81 -4.79 -27.67
CA VAL A 307 -47.16 -4.19 -28.97
C VAL A 307 -48.36 -4.92 -29.56
N GLU A 308 -49.49 -4.23 -29.69
CA GLU A 308 -50.74 -4.81 -30.20
C GLU A 308 -50.70 -4.97 -31.74
N ILE A 309 -51.06 -6.16 -32.24
CA ILE A 309 -51.17 -6.45 -33.68
C ILE A 309 -52.54 -7.03 -34.03
N PRO A 310 -53.05 -6.87 -35.28
CA PRO A 310 -54.40 -7.30 -35.66
C PRO A 310 -54.69 -8.79 -35.38
N SER A 311 -53.67 -9.66 -35.45
CA SER A 311 -53.82 -11.10 -35.19
C SER A 311 -54.01 -11.46 -33.71
N ASP A 312 -53.82 -10.51 -32.78
CA ASP A 312 -53.99 -10.76 -31.34
C ASP A 312 -55.47 -10.85 -30.94
N HIS A 313 -56.38 -10.28 -31.76
CA HIS A 313 -57.83 -10.26 -31.52
C HIS A 313 -58.64 -11.25 -32.39
N ALA A 314 -57.97 -12.06 -33.21
CA ALA A 314 -58.62 -12.90 -34.23
C ALA A 314 -59.60 -13.97 -33.70
N LYS A 315 -59.69 -14.18 -32.38
CA LYS A 315 -60.60 -15.14 -31.72
C LYS A 315 -61.49 -14.51 -30.64
N GLY A 316 -61.66 -13.19 -30.64
CA GLY A 316 -62.56 -12.47 -29.72
C GLY A 316 -62.09 -12.38 -28.26
N SER A 317 -60.95 -12.98 -27.89
CA SER A 317 -60.30 -12.83 -26.59
C SER A 317 -58.77 -12.75 -26.74
N VAL A 318 -58.14 -11.87 -25.96
CA VAL A 318 -56.69 -11.66 -25.98
C VAL A 318 -55.99 -12.89 -25.40
N ASN A 319 -55.09 -13.52 -26.16
CA ASN A 319 -54.29 -14.64 -25.68
C ASN A 319 -53.09 -14.14 -24.86
N PRO A 320 -52.98 -14.47 -23.54
CA PRO A 320 -51.90 -14.00 -22.67
C PRO A 320 -50.48 -14.44 -23.11
N TRP A 321 -50.36 -15.44 -24.00
CA TRP A 321 -49.10 -15.91 -24.58
C TRP A 321 -48.74 -15.21 -25.90
N ARG A 322 -49.51 -14.19 -26.30
CA ARG A 322 -49.26 -13.38 -27.50
C ARG A 322 -49.23 -11.88 -27.19
N LEU A 323 -50.03 -11.42 -26.23
CA LEU A 323 -50.07 -10.03 -25.80
C LEU A 323 -50.06 -9.97 -24.27
N CYS A 324 -49.17 -9.17 -23.70
CA CYS A 324 -49.00 -8.99 -22.26
C CYS A 324 -49.08 -7.50 -21.91
N THR A 325 -49.47 -7.17 -20.68
CA THR A 325 -49.54 -5.78 -20.24
C THR A 325 -48.17 -5.19 -19.91
N VAL A 326 -48.04 -3.86 -19.97
CA VAL A 326 -46.85 -3.13 -19.49
C VAL A 326 -46.48 -3.53 -18.06
N THR A 327 -47.47 -3.67 -17.18
CA THR A 327 -47.25 -4.12 -15.80
C THR A 327 -46.58 -5.50 -15.73
N GLN A 328 -46.98 -6.47 -16.54
CA GLN A 328 -46.33 -7.80 -16.60
C GLN A 328 -44.88 -7.72 -17.09
N ILE A 329 -44.61 -6.82 -18.04
CA ILE A 329 -43.26 -6.61 -18.58
C ILE A 329 -42.33 -6.01 -17.53
N GLU A 330 -42.80 -5.02 -16.78
CA GLU A 330 -42.00 -4.38 -15.73
C GLU A 330 -41.76 -5.32 -14.52
N GLU A 331 -42.68 -6.24 -14.23
CA GLU A 331 -42.46 -7.34 -13.27
C GLU A 331 -41.26 -8.21 -13.72
N LEU A 332 -41.20 -8.64 -14.99
CA LEU A 332 -40.08 -9.41 -15.53
C LEU A 332 -38.77 -8.62 -15.51
N LYS A 333 -38.79 -7.36 -15.96
CA LYS A 333 -37.60 -6.49 -15.94
C LYS A 333 -37.05 -6.30 -14.53
N SER A 334 -37.92 -6.19 -13.54
CA SER A 334 -37.52 -6.07 -12.13
C SER A 334 -36.77 -7.31 -11.65
N VAL A 335 -37.24 -8.51 -12.01
CA VAL A 335 -36.53 -9.77 -11.70
C VAL A 335 -35.18 -9.83 -12.41
N LEU A 336 -35.12 -9.46 -13.70
CA LEU A 336 -33.88 -9.46 -14.48
C LEU A 336 -32.81 -8.50 -13.91
N ARG A 337 -33.22 -7.36 -13.33
CA ARG A 337 -32.31 -6.42 -12.67
C ARG A 337 -31.68 -6.97 -11.39
N LEU A 338 -32.30 -7.97 -10.76
CA LEU A 338 -31.76 -8.59 -9.55
C LEU A 338 -30.71 -9.67 -9.87
N ILE A 339 -30.66 -10.18 -11.12
CA ILE A 339 -29.73 -11.25 -11.52
C ILE A 339 -28.26 -10.88 -11.30
N PRO A 340 -27.76 -9.68 -11.70
CA PRO A 340 -26.37 -9.30 -11.42
C PRO A 340 -26.06 -9.26 -9.92
N ILE A 341 -27.00 -8.79 -9.10
CA ILE A 341 -26.87 -8.76 -7.64
C ILE A 341 -26.72 -10.19 -7.10
N TRP A 342 -27.54 -11.12 -7.60
CA TRP A 342 -27.44 -12.53 -7.23
C TRP A 342 -26.09 -13.13 -7.63
N PHE A 343 -25.61 -12.88 -8.86
CA PHE A 343 -24.30 -13.35 -9.31
C PHE A 343 -23.15 -12.83 -8.43
N THR A 344 -23.17 -11.54 -8.08
CA THR A 344 -22.16 -10.98 -7.16
C THR A 344 -22.26 -11.56 -5.75
N GLY A 345 -23.48 -11.89 -5.30
CA GLY A 345 -23.73 -12.51 -4.00
C GLY A 345 -23.25 -13.96 -3.89
N ILE A 346 -23.07 -14.68 -5.00
CA ILE A 346 -22.55 -16.06 -5.00
C ILE A 346 -21.14 -16.08 -4.41
N ILE A 347 -20.25 -15.19 -4.86
CA ILE A 347 -18.86 -15.14 -4.36
C ILE A 347 -18.84 -14.86 -2.86
N PHE A 348 -19.60 -13.86 -2.40
CA PHE A 348 -19.70 -13.53 -0.98
C PHE A 348 -20.25 -14.70 -0.15
N SER A 349 -21.31 -15.36 -0.64
CA SER A 349 -21.94 -16.48 0.06
C SER A 349 -21.04 -17.72 0.11
N SER A 350 -20.27 -17.99 -0.97
CA SER A 350 -19.29 -19.07 -1.00
C SER A 350 -18.15 -18.84 0.00
N VAL A 351 -17.63 -17.61 0.09
CA VAL A 351 -16.59 -17.25 1.08
C VAL A 351 -17.15 -17.36 2.50
N ARG A 352 -18.32 -16.78 2.76
CA ARG A 352 -18.96 -16.82 4.09
C ARG A 352 -19.23 -18.24 4.57
N GLY A 353 -19.73 -19.12 3.70
CA GLY A 353 -19.98 -20.52 4.04
C GLY A 353 -18.71 -21.31 4.37
N GLN A 354 -17.59 -21.03 3.70
CA GLN A 354 -16.30 -21.64 4.04
C GLN A 354 -15.73 -21.11 5.36
N MET A 355 -15.90 -19.81 5.63
CA MET A 355 -15.46 -19.20 6.89
C MET A 355 -16.15 -19.85 8.09
N ASP A 356 -17.48 -19.96 8.08
CA ASP A 356 -18.23 -20.54 9.20
C ASP A 356 -17.79 -21.98 9.49
N ASN A 357 -17.62 -22.83 8.46
CA ASN A 357 -17.20 -24.22 8.65
C ASN A 357 -15.74 -24.34 9.13
N LEU A 358 -14.83 -23.53 8.57
CA LEU A 358 -13.42 -23.53 8.96
C LEU A 358 -13.25 -23.08 10.40
N PHE A 359 -14.02 -22.07 10.84
CA PHE A 359 -13.94 -21.52 12.18
C PHE A 359 -14.37 -22.53 13.25
N VAL A 360 -15.44 -23.29 12.99
CA VAL A 360 -15.88 -24.38 13.88
C VAL A 360 -14.80 -25.47 13.97
N LEU A 361 -14.18 -25.83 12.84
CA LEU A 361 -13.09 -26.82 12.82
C LEU A 361 -11.87 -26.32 13.57
N GLN A 362 -11.44 -25.08 13.36
CA GLN A 362 -10.33 -24.46 14.08
C GLN A 362 -10.62 -24.42 15.58
N GLY A 363 -11.80 -23.93 15.97
CA GLY A 363 -12.26 -23.92 17.35
C GLY A 363 -12.20 -25.28 18.02
N SER A 364 -12.43 -26.37 17.28
CA SER A 364 -12.37 -27.74 17.83
C SER A 364 -10.94 -28.20 18.18
N PHE A 365 -9.92 -27.51 17.69
CA PHE A 365 -8.50 -27.76 18.01
C PHE A 365 -7.89 -26.65 18.89
N MET A 366 -8.65 -25.61 19.22
CA MET A 366 -8.21 -24.49 20.06
C MET A 366 -8.46 -24.77 21.55
N ASP A 367 -7.67 -24.15 22.41
CA ASP A 367 -8.03 -24.03 23.82
C ASP A 367 -9.16 -23.01 23.95
N THR A 368 -10.36 -23.49 24.28
CA THR A 368 -11.56 -22.66 24.42
C THR A 368 -11.84 -22.23 25.86
N GLN A 369 -10.88 -22.43 26.76
CA GLN A 369 -10.98 -22.04 28.17
C GLN A 369 -10.96 -20.51 28.32
N VAL A 370 -11.93 -19.97 29.07
CA VAL A 370 -12.00 -18.52 29.33
C VAL A 370 -11.13 -18.18 30.55
N GLY A 371 -9.90 -17.73 30.30
CA GLY A 371 -8.95 -17.37 31.36
C GLY A 371 -8.64 -18.54 32.29
N LYS A 372 -8.62 -18.31 33.60
CA LYS A 372 -8.42 -19.38 34.62
C LYS A 372 -9.73 -20.05 35.08
N THR A 373 -10.83 -19.86 34.36
CA THR A 373 -12.14 -20.44 34.76
C THR A 373 -12.26 -21.88 34.28
N SER A 374 -13.15 -22.68 34.89
CA SER A 374 -13.51 -24.00 34.35
C SER A 374 -14.46 -23.92 33.14
N PHE A 375 -14.86 -22.72 32.72
CA PHE A 375 -15.80 -22.51 31.63
C PHE A 375 -15.07 -22.55 30.28
N LYS A 376 -15.55 -23.43 29.41
CA LYS A 376 -15.06 -23.61 28.05
C LYS A 376 -16.13 -23.18 27.04
N ILE A 377 -15.75 -22.32 26.10
CA ILE A 377 -16.66 -21.89 25.04
C ILE A 377 -16.75 -23.02 24.00
N PRO A 378 -17.96 -23.46 23.60
CA PRO A 378 -18.12 -24.40 22.50
C PRO A 378 -17.45 -23.90 21.21
N PRO A 379 -16.73 -24.73 20.43
CA PRO A 379 -16.12 -24.34 19.17
C PRO A 379 -17.07 -23.62 18.21
N ALA A 380 -18.30 -24.11 18.09
CA ALA A 380 -19.32 -23.51 17.22
C ALA A 380 -19.91 -22.19 17.75
N SER A 381 -19.66 -21.85 19.02
CA SER A 381 -20.03 -20.55 19.61
C SER A 381 -18.97 -19.47 19.39
N LEU A 382 -17.73 -19.83 19.03
CA LEU A 382 -16.65 -18.86 18.81
C LEU A 382 -16.93 -17.95 17.59
N GLY A 383 -17.67 -18.45 16.59
CA GLY A 383 -18.04 -17.71 15.37
C GLY A 383 -19.22 -16.75 15.54
N MET A 384 -19.68 -16.49 16.77
CA MET A 384 -20.71 -15.48 17.01
C MET A 384 -20.17 -14.08 16.73
N GLU A 385 -20.44 -13.53 15.54
CA GLU A 385 -20.38 -12.09 15.30
C GLU A 385 -21.33 -11.38 16.29
N PRO A 386 -20.84 -10.56 17.24
CA PRO A 386 -21.71 -9.89 18.19
C PRO A 386 -22.41 -8.73 17.48
N THR A 387 -23.70 -8.87 17.16
CA THR A 387 -24.56 -7.74 16.76
C THR A 387 -25.21 -7.02 17.94
N THR A 388 -24.90 -7.40 19.18
CA THR A 388 -25.39 -6.71 20.38
C THR A 388 -24.26 -6.43 21.36
N LYS A 389 -23.87 -5.16 21.43
CA LYS A 389 -23.19 -4.56 22.57
C LYS A 389 -24.05 -4.80 23.82
N VAL A 390 -23.64 -5.71 24.69
CA VAL A 390 -24.05 -5.71 26.10
C VAL A 390 -22.78 -5.66 26.92
N ASN A 391 -22.70 -4.58 27.71
CA ASN A 391 -21.60 -4.18 28.56
C ASN A 391 -21.14 -5.30 29.49
N GLY A 392 -20.10 -6.01 29.10
CA GLY A 392 -19.25 -6.78 30.00
C GLY A 392 -17.93 -6.05 30.15
N ALA A 393 -17.87 -5.12 31.10
CA ALA A 393 -16.63 -4.49 31.52
C ALA A 393 -15.72 -5.57 32.14
N ALA A 394 -14.94 -6.25 31.31
CA ALA A 394 -13.70 -6.85 31.75
C ALA A 394 -12.78 -5.68 32.08
N LYS A 395 -12.68 -5.35 33.37
CA LYS A 395 -11.65 -4.46 33.90
C LYS A 395 -10.29 -5.03 33.50
N SER A 396 -9.76 -4.52 32.39
CA SER A 396 -8.33 -4.43 32.15
C SER A 396 -7.76 -3.65 33.33
N LYS A 397 -7.16 -4.37 34.28
CA LYS A 397 -6.35 -3.76 35.33
C LYS A 397 -5.07 -3.23 34.67
N THR A 398 -5.17 -2.05 34.06
CA THR A 398 -4.07 -1.06 33.92
C THR A 398 -4.48 0.26 33.24
N SER A 399 -5.58 0.37 32.48
CA SER A 399 -5.84 1.61 31.69
C SER A 399 -6.65 2.74 32.37
N ASP A 400 -7.29 2.47 33.52
CA ASP A 400 -8.21 3.42 34.20
C ASP A 400 -7.49 4.58 34.96
N THR A 401 -6.15 4.67 34.92
CA THR A 401 -5.40 5.63 35.74
C THR A 401 -4.90 6.87 34.99
N ILE A 402 -4.77 6.84 33.66
CA ILE A 402 -4.26 7.99 32.90
C ILE A 402 -5.43 8.85 32.40
N PRO A 403 -5.54 10.12 32.83
CA PRO A 403 -6.61 11.00 32.39
C PRO A 403 -6.45 11.36 30.91
N VAL A 404 -7.56 11.62 30.23
CA VAL A 404 -7.57 12.12 28.85
C VAL A 404 -7.42 13.63 28.92
N ALA A 405 -6.28 14.17 28.51
CA ALA A 405 -6.01 15.59 28.56
C ALA A 405 -5.03 16.00 27.46
N ALA A 406 -5.29 17.15 26.84
CA ALA A 406 -4.41 17.72 25.81
C ALA A 406 -3.24 18.44 26.47
N HIS A 407 -2.03 18.01 26.16
CA HIS A 407 -0.77 18.60 26.60
C HIS A 407 0.20 18.65 25.41
N PRO A 408 0.02 19.60 24.47
CA PRO A 408 0.78 19.63 23.21
C PRO A 408 2.29 19.81 23.40
N LEU A 409 2.70 20.26 24.59
CA LEU A 409 4.09 20.48 24.99
C LEU A 409 4.56 19.60 26.15
N ALA A 410 3.83 18.54 26.54
CA ALA A 410 4.19 17.60 27.62
C ALA A 410 5.62 17.00 27.57
N GLU A 411 6.52 17.31 28.49
CA GLU A 411 7.85 16.68 28.50
C GLU A 411 7.92 15.45 29.41
N ASP A 412 7.06 15.37 30.42
CA ASP A 412 7.04 14.25 31.34
C ASP A 412 6.21 13.07 30.80
N PRO A 413 6.55 11.82 31.17
CA PRO A 413 5.85 10.64 30.66
C PRO A 413 4.34 10.57 30.95
N THR A 414 3.86 11.24 32.01
CA THR A 414 2.44 11.18 32.39
C THR A 414 1.61 12.08 31.49
N ASP A 415 2.04 13.33 31.31
CA ASP A 415 1.37 14.28 30.44
C ASP A 415 1.45 13.82 28.98
N ILE A 416 2.57 13.19 28.55
CA ILE A 416 2.69 12.58 27.22
C ILE A 416 1.67 11.46 27.06
N ALA A 417 1.55 10.55 28.03
CA ALA A 417 0.56 9.46 27.96
C ALA A 417 -0.87 10.00 27.91
N SER A 418 -1.16 11.08 28.66
CA SER A 418 -2.44 11.81 28.58
C SER A 418 -2.67 12.43 27.21
N ASN A 419 -1.65 13.04 26.59
CA ASN A 419 -1.77 13.63 25.25
C ASN A 419 -1.96 12.55 24.17
N ILE A 420 -1.27 11.41 24.26
CA ILE A 420 -1.51 10.26 23.39
C ILE A 420 -2.96 9.79 23.51
N LYS A 421 -3.47 9.65 24.74
CA LYS A 421 -4.87 9.25 24.97
C LYS A 421 -5.85 10.30 24.45
N TYR A 422 -5.51 11.58 24.55
CA TYR A 422 -6.28 12.68 23.97
C TYR A 422 -6.42 12.53 22.46
N HIS A 423 -5.31 12.33 21.73
CA HIS A 423 -5.37 12.11 20.28
C HIS A 423 -6.16 10.86 19.90
N ALA A 424 -5.96 9.75 20.62
CA ALA A 424 -6.71 8.52 20.40
C ALA A 424 -8.24 8.72 20.50
N GLN A 425 -8.69 9.66 21.35
CA GLN A 425 -10.11 9.93 21.57
C GLN A 425 -10.66 11.09 20.71
N TYR A 426 -9.90 12.17 20.52
CA TYR A 426 -10.37 13.43 19.93
C TYR A 426 -9.82 13.70 18.53
N SER A 427 -8.82 12.92 18.09
CA SER A 427 -8.40 12.81 16.68
C SER A 427 -8.62 11.37 16.15
N PRO A 428 -9.81 10.76 16.31
CA PRO A 428 -9.97 9.35 16.03
C PRO A 428 -10.05 9.05 14.54
N HIS A 429 -9.27 8.07 14.10
CA HIS A 429 -9.34 7.47 12.76
C HIS A 429 -9.85 6.02 12.79
N PHE A 430 -10.23 5.55 13.99
CA PHE A 430 -10.62 4.18 14.28
C PHE A 430 -11.85 4.14 15.19
N SER A 431 -12.46 2.96 15.32
CA SER A 431 -13.52 2.75 16.31
C SER A 431 -12.96 2.87 17.74
N PRO A 432 -13.65 3.53 18.66
CA PRO A 432 -13.10 3.96 19.96
C PRO A 432 -12.92 2.84 20.99
N VAL A 433 -13.24 1.59 20.63
CA VAL A 433 -13.23 0.45 21.57
C VAL A 433 -11.84 -0.17 21.71
N LYS A 434 -11.01 -0.10 20.66
CA LYS A 434 -9.70 -0.76 20.61
C LYS A 434 -8.59 0.27 20.62
N PHE A 435 -7.51 -0.03 21.34
CA PHE A 435 -6.28 0.75 21.38
C PHE A 435 -5.08 -0.20 21.20
N GLU A 436 -5.01 -0.81 20.02
CA GLU A 436 -3.97 -1.74 19.60
C GLU A 436 -2.75 -0.95 19.05
N PRO A 437 -1.63 -1.62 18.72
CA PRO A 437 -0.39 -0.93 18.31
C PRO A 437 -0.59 0.09 17.19
N GLU A 438 -1.45 -0.20 16.21
CA GLU A 438 -1.71 0.74 15.13
C GLU A 438 -2.38 2.04 15.61
N GLN A 439 -3.40 1.95 16.48
CA GLN A 439 -4.05 3.15 17.04
C GLN A 439 -3.07 3.93 17.92
N ALA A 440 -2.28 3.22 18.73
CA ALA A 440 -1.26 3.81 19.57
C ALA A 440 -0.18 4.53 18.74
N TYR A 441 0.22 3.99 17.59
CA TYR A 441 1.12 4.67 16.64
C TYR A 441 0.57 6.00 16.15
N TYR A 442 -0.65 6.03 15.58
CA TYR A 442 -1.19 7.29 15.05
C TYR A 442 -1.36 8.33 16.17
N ALA A 443 -1.85 7.93 17.33
CA ALA A 443 -2.00 8.81 18.48
C ALA A 443 -0.65 9.32 19.03
N ALA A 444 0.39 8.48 19.05
CA ALA A 444 1.73 8.88 19.44
C ALA A 444 2.37 9.83 18.42
N ALA A 445 2.21 9.55 17.12
CA ALA A 445 2.71 10.40 16.05
C ALA A 445 2.05 11.80 16.06
N GLU A 446 0.74 11.87 16.29
CA GLU A 446 0.01 13.14 16.44
C GLU A 446 0.47 13.92 17.69
N SER A 447 0.66 13.23 18.83
CA SER A 447 1.20 13.83 20.05
C SER A 447 2.61 14.41 19.84
N VAL A 448 3.47 13.74 19.06
CA VAL A 448 4.79 14.29 18.68
C VAL A 448 4.62 15.47 17.72
N ARG A 449 3.69 15.37 16.76
CA ARG A 449 3.44 16.41 15.77
C ARG A 449 2.97 17.72 16.38
N ASP A 450 2.28 17.72 17.52
CA ASP A 450 1.94 18.95 18.23
C ASP A 450 3.18 19.84 18.47
N ARG A 451 4.27 19.24 18.96
CA ARG A 451 5.55 19.93 19.16
C ARG A 451 6.15 20.39 17.85
N LEU A 452 6.13 19.53 16.84
CA LEU A 452 6.68 19.84 15.53
C LEU A 452 5.95 21.02 14.88
N ILE A 453 4.62 21.12 15.04
CA ILE A 453 3.83 22.26 14.56
C ILE A 453 4.26 23.54 15.26
N GLN A 454 4.43 23.50 16.58
CA GLN A 454 4.87 24.68 17.32
C GLN A 454 6.27 25.14 16.86
N GLN A 455 7.25 24.25 16.85
CA GLN A 455 8.61 24.58 16.43
C GLN A 455 8.69 24.99 14.95
N TRP A 456 7.89 24.37 14.08
CA TRP A 456 7.79 24.76 12.67
C TRP A 456 7.20 26.16 12.51
N ASN A 457 6.14 26.51 13.26
CA ASN A 457 5.56 27.85 13.24
C ASN A 457 6.55 28.89 13.75
N GLU A 458 7.25 28.62 14.86
CA GLU A 458 8.28 29.50 15.42
C GLU A 458 9.41 29.73 14.41
N THR A 459 9.88 28.66 13.75
CA THR A 459 10.91 28.74 12.71
C THR A 459 10.42 29.54 11.49
N TYR A 460 9.19 29.29 11.03
CA TYR A 460 8.60 29.99 9.89
C TYR A 460 8.51 31.50 10.15
N LEU A 461 7.96 31.89 11.32
CA LEU A 461 7.81 33.28 11.72
C LEU A 461 9.17 33.95 11.93
N HIS A 462 10.15 33.23 12.50
CA HIS A 462 11.50 33.74 12.68
C HIS A 462 12.18 34.02 11.33
N TYR A 463 12.12 33.09 10.38
CA TYR A 463 12.67 33.31 9.03
C TYR A 463 11.90 34.39 8.26
N HIS A 464 10.60 34.52 8.46
CA HIS A 464 9.82 35.62 7.88
C HIS A 464 10.32 36.97 8.42
N LYS A 465 10.51 37.09 9.74
CA LYS A 465 10.97 38.33 10.40
C LYS A 465 12.42 38.70 10.08
N VAL A 466 13.33 37.72 10.04
CA VAL A 466 14.76 37.96 9.79
C VAL A 466 15.04 38.17 8.30
N ASP A 467 14.20 37.60 7.42
CA ASP A 467 14.39 37.57 5.96
C ASP A 467 15.82 37.13 5.56
N PRO A 468 16.31 35.98 6.07
CA PRO A 468 17.63 35.50 5.71
C PRO A 468 17.63 35.02 4.25
N LYS A 469 18.82 34.93 3.64
CA LYS A 469 18.95 34.14 2.41
C LYS A 469 18.53 32.70 2.69
N GLN A 470 17.60 32.17 1.91
CA GLN A 470 17.06 30.83 2.10
C GLN A 470 17.40 29.92 0.92
N THR A 471 17.82 28.70 1.22
CA THR A 471 18.09 27.66 0.23
C THR A 471 16.87 26.76 0.00
N TYR A 472 16.67 26.36 -1.25
CA TYR A 472 15.61 25.45 -1.66
C TYR A 472 16.21 24.28 -2.45
N TYR A 473 16.10 23.08 -1.87
CA TYR A 473 16.63 21.85 -2.43
C TYR A 473 15.54 21.11 -3.22
N LEU A 474 15.65 21.10 -4.55
CA LEU A 474 14.65 20.49 -5.44
C LEU A 474 15.08 19.07 -5.78
N SER A 475 14.26 18.07 -5.42
CA SER A 475 14.56 16.67 -5.68
C SER A 475 13.30 15.90 -6.08
N MET A 476 13.44 15.01 -7.06
CA MET A 476 12.38 14.05 -7.41
C MET A 476 12.22 12.93 -6.39
N GLU A 477 13.18 12.77 -5.47
CA GLU A 477 13.17 11.72 -4.46
C GLU A 477 13.50 12.27 -3.06
N PHE A 478 12.81 11.74 -2.05
CA PHE A 478 13.16 11.84 -0.63
C PHE A 478 12.91 10.49 0.05
N LEU A 479 13.95 9.80 0.50
CA LEU A 479 13.78 8.58 1.30
C LEU A 479 13.73 8.94 2.78
N GLN A 480 12.61 9.51 3.24
CA GLN A 480 12.45 9.93 4.64
C GLN A 480 12.56 8.76 5.61
N GLY A 481 11.96 7.61 5.25
CA GLY A 481 11.79 6.46 6.13
C GLY A 481 10.68 6.70 7.14
N ARG A 482 10.76 6.01 8.27
CA ARG A 482 9.93 6.26 9.46
C ARG A 482 10.37 7.54 10.16
N ALA A 483 9.43 8.36 10.63
CA ALA A 483 9.69 9.63 11.28
C ALA A 483 9.64 9.55 12.81
N LEU A 484 8.88 8.61 13.41
CA LEU A 484 8.64 8.59 14.86
C LEU A 484 9.92 8.62 15.69
N THR A 485 10.81 7.64 15.49
CA THR A 485 12.08 7.53 16.24
C THR A 485 12.99 8.73 16.01
N ASN A 486 13.00 9.28 14.80
CA ASN A 486 13.83 10.43 14.48
C ASN A 486 13.30 11.73 15.11
N ALA A 487 11.98 11.89 15.16
CA ALA A 487 11.34 13.05 15.76
C ALA A 487 11.56 13.07 17.28
N ILE A 488 11.22 11.97 17.98
CA ILE A 488 11.42 11.88 19.44
C ILE A 488 12.91 11.95 19.83
N GLY A 489 13.79 11.42 18.98
CA GLY A 489 15.24 11.46 19.17
C GLY A 489 15.83 12.86 18.98
N ASN A 490 15.38 13.61 17.96
CA ASN A 490 15.81 14.99 17.73
C ASN A 490 15.29 15.97 18.80
N LEU A 491 14.10 15.70 19.33
CA LEU A 491 13.48 16.44 20.43
C LEU A 491 14.03 16.06 21.82
N ASP A 492 14.90 15.04 21.91
CA ASP A 492 15.49 14.53 23.17
C ASP A 492 14.46 14.03 24.20
N ILE A 493 13.36 13.44 23.73
CA ILE A 493 12.23 12.96 24.56
C ILE A 493 11.94 11.46 24.38
N GLN A 494 12.88 10.70 23.82
CA GLN A 494 12.72 9.27 23.54
C GLN A 494 12.37 8.44 24.79
N ASP A 495 13.10 8.64 25.89
CA ASP A 495 12.86 7.91 27.15
C ASP A 495 11.50 8.25 27.76
N ALA A 496 11.07 9.51 27.61
CA ALA A 496 9.77 9.97 28.09
C ALA A 496 8.62 9.33 27.30
N TYR A 497 8.74 9.25 25.97
CA TYR A 497 7.77 8.55 25.11
C TYR A 497 7.77 7.03 25.34
N SER A 498 8.93 6.41 25.51
CA SER A 498 9.01 4.99 25.87
C SER A 498 8.29 4.72 27.19
N SER A 499 8.54 5.54 28.21
CA SER A 499 7.86 5.43 29.50
C SER A 499 6.36 5.68 29.41
N ALA A 500 5.93 6.65 28.59
CA ALA A 500 4.52 6.97 28.36
C ALA A 500 3.76 5.82 27.68
N LEU A 501 4.34 5.23 26.63
CA LEU A 501 3.77 4.09 25.92
C LEU A 501 3.70 2.85 26.84
N ASN A 502 4.73 2.60 27.65
CA ASN A 502 4.73 1.49 28.61
C ASN A 502 3.60 1.64 29.64
N LYS A 503 3.31 2.86 30.10
CA LYS A 503 2.14 3.14 30.96
C LYS A 503 0.80 2.87 30.26
N LEU A 504 0.76 3.00 28.93
CA LEU A 504 -0.39 2.68 28.08
C LEU A 504 -0.43 1.20 27.62
N GLY A 505 0.55 0.38 28.03
CA GLY A 505 0.63 -1.05 27.73
C GLY A 505 1.27 -1.40 26.38
N HIS A 506 2.08 -0.50 25.80
CA HIS A 506 2.76 -0.68 24.51
C HIS A 506 4.25 -0.41 24.63
N GLU A 507 5.09 -1.15 23.89
CA GLU A 507 6.53 -0.87 23.78
C GLU A 507 6.82 0.05 22.59
N LEU A 508 7.75 1.00 22.74
CA LEU A 508 8.07 1.97 21.68
C LEU A 508 8.52 1.30 20.37
N GLU A 509 9.25 0.20 20.46
CA GLU A 509 9.70 -0.56 19.27
C GLU A 509 8.52 -1.13 18.50
N GLU A 510 7.56 -1.77 19.18
CA GLU A 510 6.32 -2.31 18.59
C GLU A 510 5.52 -1.22 17.87
N ILE A 511 5.40 -0.03 18.49
CA ILE A 511 4.71 1.11 17.91
C ILE A 511 5.44 1.66 16.68
N THR A 512 6.77 1.72 16.73
CA THR A 512 7.60 2.17 15.61
C THR A 512 7.52 1.21 14.42
N GLU A 513 7.29 -0.09 14.66
CA GLU A 513 7.10 -1.08 13.58
C GLU A 513 5.76 -0.95 12.84
N GLN A 514 4.76 -0.28 13.42
CA GLN A 514 3.49 0.01 12.74
C GLN A 514 3.62 1.14 11.71
N GLU A 515 4.64 2.00 11.85
CA GLU A 515 4.87 3.10 10.92
C GLU A 515 5.33 2.58 9.56
N LYS A 516 4.63 3.00 8.50
CA LYS A 516 5.03 2.73 7.12
C LYS A 516 6.06 3.76 6.65
N ASP A 517 7.13 3.30 5.98
CA ASP A 517 8.05 4.21 5.28
C ASP A 517 7.28 5.10 4.30
N MET A 518 7.56 6.40 4.32
CA MET A 518 7.02 7.33 3.33
C MET A 518 7.60 7.00 1.95
N ALA A 519 6.77 6.56 1.01
CA ALA A 519 7.19 6.09 -0.31
C ALA A 519 7.52 7.24 -1.29
N LEU A 520 8.37 8.17 -0.87
CA LEU A 520 8.69 9.42 -1.56
C LEU A 520 10.03 9.37 -2.33
N GLY A 521 10.72 8.22 -2.33
CA GLY A 521 12.03 8.03 -2.95
C GLY A 521 12.33 6.55 -3.20
N ASN A 522 13.52 6.27 -3.74
CA ASN A 522 13.97 4.93 -4.12
C ASN A 522 15.44 4.67 -3.74
N GLY A 523 16.36 5.58 -4.10
CA GLY A 523 17.80 5.30 -4.08
C GLY A 523 18.63 6.22 -3.17
N GLY A 524 19.95 6.16 -3.38
CA GLY A 524 20.91 7.02 -2.67
C GLY A 524 20.64 8.51 -2.88
N LEU A 525 20.14 8.91 -4.06
CA LEU A 525 19.74 10.29 -4.37
C LEU A 525 18.70 10.82 -3.37
N GLY A 526 17.60 10.08 -3.18
CA GLY A 526 16.56 10.45 -2.23
C GLY A 526 17.00 10.38 -0.78
N ARG A 527 17.87 9.42 -0.42
CA ARG A 527 18.35 9.30 0.97
C ARG A 527 19.34 10.40 1.33
N LEU A 528 20.17 10.83 0.37
CA LEU A 528 21.04 11.99 0.52
C LEU A 528 20.22 13.24 0.81
N ALA A 529 19.20 13.51 -0.01
CA ALA A 529 18.30 14.66 0.19
C ALA A 529 17.66 14.64 1.59
N SER A 530 17.20 13.48 2.07
CA SER A 530 16.66 13.38 3.44
C SER A 530 17.71 13.56 4.55
N CYS A 531 18.96 13.10 4.37
CA CYS A 531 20.04 13.39 5.33
C CYS A 531 20.43 14.88 5.34
N PHE A 532 20.36 15.53 4.19
CA PHE A 532 20.60 16.97 4.05
C PHE A 532 19.57 17.78 4.81
N LEU A 533 18.28 17.45 4.71
CA LEU A 533 17.24 18.16 5.46
C LEU A 533 17.44 18.07 6.99
N ASP A 534 17.79 16.89 7.51
CA ASP A 534 18.09 16.70 8.93
C ASP A 534 19.32 17.53 9.38
N SER A 535 20.34 17.63 8.53
CA SER A 535 21.54 18.42 8.82
C SER A 535 21.29 19.93 8.70
N MET A 536 20.51 20.36 7.71
CA MET A 536 20.08 21.75 7.56
C MET A 536 19.32 22.22 8.80
N ALA A 537 18.39 21.41 9.31
CA ALA A 537 17.65 21.73 10.54
C ALA A 537 18.57 21.75 11.77
N THR A 538 19.42 20.72 11.94
CA THR A 538 20.35 20.61 13.08
C THR A 538 21.38 21.74 13.12
N LEU A 539 21.86 22.21 11.96
CA LEU A 539 22.78 23.33 11.82
C LEU A 539 22.10 24.71 11.85
N ASN A 540 20.78 24.76 12.11
CA ASN A 540 19.98 25.97 12.15
C ASN A 540 19.99 26.77 10.84
N LEU A 541 20.16 26.10 9.69
CA LEU A 541 20.25 26.76 8.40
C LEU A 541 18.84 27.02 7.83
N PRO A 542 18.59 28.22 7.27
CA PRO A 542 17.35 28.52 6.56
C PRO A 542 17.32 27.79 5.22
N ALA A 543 16.81 26.56 5.22
CA ALA A 543 16.73 25.73 4.03
C ALA A 543 15.54 24.77 4.04
N TRP A 544 14.88 24.62 2.89
CA TRP A 544 13.74 23.71 2.69
C TRP A 544 14.00 22.72 1.56
N GLY A 545 13.32 21.57 1.61
CA GLY A 545 13.22 20.63 0.50
C GLY A 545 11.90 20.77 -0.24
N TYR A 546 11.92 20.66 -1.57
CA TYR A 546 10.73 20.54 -2.41
C TYR A 546 10.72 19.21 -3.17
N GLY A 547 9.58 18.52 -3.14
CA GLY A 547 9.36 17.25 -3.83
C GLY A 547 7.90 17.02 -4.24
N LEU A 548 7.61 15.84 -4.77
CA LEU A 548 6.25 15.41 -5.12
C LEU A 548 5.69 14.42 -4.09
N ARG A 549 4.39 14.51 -3.82
CA ARG A 549 3.69 13.63 -2.88
C ARG A 549 3.25 12.33 -3.56
N TYR A 550 4.19 11.42 -3.83
CA TYR A 550 3.86 10.16 -4.51
C TYR A 550 2.97 9.24 -3.68
N ARG A 551 1.88 8.75 -4.27
CA ARG A 551 0.94 7.83 -3.62
C ARG A 551 1.50 6.42 -3.50
N TYR A 552 2.04 5.88 -4.58
CA TYR A 552 2.41 4.47 -4.70
C TYR A 552 3.93 4.23 -4.75
N GLY A 553 4.72 5.29 -4.55
CA GLY A 553 6.19 5.26 -4.60
C GLY A 553 6.73 4.69 -5.89
N LEU A 554 7.83 3.94 -5.80
CA LEU A 554 8.33 3.15 -6.94
C LEU A 554 7.54 1.84 -7.06
N PHE A 555 7.63 0.98 -6.04
CA PHE A 555 6.79 -0.20 -5.79
C PHE A 555 7.24 -0.88 -4.49
N LYS A 556 6.32 -1.57 -3.81
CA LYS A 556 6.57 -2.55 -2.76
C LYS A 556 7.01 -3.87 -3.38
N GLN A 557 8.21 -4.32 -3.05
CA GLN A 557 8.77 -5.56 -3.57
C GLN A 557 8.19 -6.76 -2.81
N ARG A 558 7.74 -7.78 -3.54
CA ARG A 558 7.45 -9.11 -2.99
C ARG A 558 8.34 -10.13 -3.69
N ILE A 559 8.68 -11.19 -2.97
CA ILE A 559 9.45 -12.32 -3.49
C ILE A 559 8.51 -13.52 -3.56
N SER A 560 8.30 -14.03 -4.77
CA SER A 560 7.55 -15.26 -5.02
C SER A 560 8.46 -16.31 -5.65
N LYS A 561 7.92 -17.49 -5.96
CA LYS A 561 8.65 -18.52 -6.71
C LYS A 561 9.11 -18.05 -8.10
N ALA A 562 8.50 -17.01 -8.66
CA ALA A 562 8.90 -16.41 -9.94
C ALA A 562 10.03 -15.38 -9.79
N GLY A 563 10.43 -15.02 -8.57
CA GLY A 563 11.39 -13.96 -8.26
C GLY A 563 10.69 -12.70 -7.77
N GLN A 564 11.16 -11.53 -8.20
CA GLN A 564 10.58 -10.25 -7.82
C GLN A 564 9.21 -10.01 -8.48
N GLU A 565 8.24 -9.62 -7.65
CA GLU A 565 6.95 -9.05 -8.05
C GLU A 565 6.79 -7.64 -7.48
N GLU A 566 6.23 -6.74 -8.29
CA GLU A 566 6.02 -5.34 -7.96
C GLU A 566 4.55 -5.09 -7.58
N THR A 567 4.32 -4.52 -6.39
CA THR A 567 2.98 -4.09 -5.95
C THR A 567 3.00 -2.61 -5.56
N PRO A 568 1.91 -1.84 -5.71
CA PRO A 568 1.87 -0.45 -5.22
C PRO A 568 2.15 -0.36 -3.72
N GLU A 569 2.87 0.68 -3.28
CA GLU A 569 2.99 1.01 -1.85
C GLU A 569 1.65 1.54 -1.32
N ASP A 570 1.36 1.33 -0.04
CA ASP A 570 0.06 1.60 0.58
C ASP A 570 0.14 2.57 1.78
N TRP A 571 1.17 3.43 1.78
CA TRP A 571 1.50 4.33 2.90
C TRP A 571 0.47 5.45 3.12
N LEU A 572 -0.30 5.81 2.08
CA LEU A 572 -1.35 6.83 2.11
C LEU A 572 -2.78 6.28 2.02
N GLU A 573 -2.97 4.95 2.05
CA GLU A 573 -4.33 4.35 1.97
C GLU A 573 -5.19 4.69 3.21
N LYS A 574 -4.56 4.97 4.34
CA LYS A 574 -5.22 5.58 5.52
C LYS A 574 -4.97 7.08 5.49
N PHE A 575 -3.84 7.51 6.05
CA PHE A 575 -3.34 8.88 6.04
C PHE A 575 -1.91 8.87 6.60
N SER A 576 -1.15 9.93 6.36
CA SER A 576 0.12 10.16 7.06
C SER A 576 -0.14 11.10 8.26
N PRO A 577 0.22 10.72 9.50
CA PRO A 577 0.02 11.60 10.65
C PRO A 577 1.02 12.78 10.66
N TRP A 578 2.06 12.77 9.81
CA TRP A 578 3.17 13.73 9.86
C TRP A 578 2.94 14.99 9.03
N GLU A 579 2.15 14.90 7.97
CA GLU A 579 1.99 15.98 6.99
C GLU A 579 0.94 17.02 7.44
N VAL A 580 1.14 18.27 7.01
CA VAL A 580 0.21 19.38 7.23
C VAL A 580 -0.21 19.92 5.86
N VAL A 581 -1.48 19.74 5.49
CA VAL A 581 -2.01 20.31 4.25
C VAL A 581 -2.14 21.84 4.36
N ARG A 582 -1.79 22.57 3.28
CA ARG A 582 -1.89 24.04 3.18
C ARG A 582 -2.86 24.42 2.07
N HIS A 583 -4.15 24.47 2.39
CA HIS A 583 -5.20 24.74 1.40
C HIS A 583 -5.16 26.14 0.80
N ASP A 584 -4.48 27.08 1.47
CA ASP A 584 -4.18 28.44 1.01
C ASP A 584 -3.00 28.50 0.04
N VAL A 585 -2.11 27.50 0.04
CA VAL A 585 -0.94 27.41 -0.83
C VAL A 585 -1.25 26.51 -2.02
N VAL A 586 -1.83 27.12 -3.06
CA VAL A 586 -2.18 26.45 -4.31
C VAL A 586 -1.66 27.27 -5.48
N PHE A 587 -0.89 26.63 -6.37
CA PHE A 587 -0.35 27.28 -7.57
C PHE A 587 -0.83 26.58 -8.85
N PRO A 588 -1.20 27.33 -9.90
CA PRO A 588 -1.55 26.76 -11.19
C PRO A 588 -0.28 26.30 -11.93
N VAL A 589 -0.35 25.15 -12.58
CA VAL A 589 0.70 24.62 -13.45
C VAL A 589 0.08 24.24 -14.79
N SER A 590 0.53 24.90 -15.85
CA SER A 590 0.05 24.69 -17.20
C SER A 590 0.84 23.61 -17.94
N PHE A 591 0.21 22.95 -18.92
CA PHE A 591 0.83 22.02 -19.86
C PHE A 591 0.25 22.22 -21.26
N PHE A 592 1.02 21.91 -22.30
CA PHE A 592 0.65 22.08 -23.71
C PHE A 592 0.41 23.55 -24.07
N GLY A 593 -0.68 23.90 -24.76
CA GLY A 593 -0.99 25.28 -25.14
C GLY A 593 -0.06 25.82 -26.24
N HIS A 594 0.02 27.15 -26.33
CA HIS A 594 0.85 27.86 -27.30
C HIS A 594 1.24 29.25 -26.77
N VAL A 595 2.22 29.88 -27.41
CA VAL A 595 2.70 31.22 -27.02
C VAL A 595 2.02 32.28 -27.90
N GLU A 596 1.34 33.23 -27.26
CA GLU A 596 0.86 34.46 -27.90
C GLU A 596 1.89 35.58 -27.73
N VAL A 597 2.07 36.37 -28.78
CA VAL A 597 2.86 37.61 -28.74
C VAL A 597 1.88 38.78 -28.65
N LEU A 598 1.92 39.50 -27.52
CA LEU A 598 1.06 40.64 -27.26
C LEU A 598 1.53 41.87 -28.06
N PRO A 599 0.67 42.89 -28.27
CA PRO A 599 1.04 44.11 -29.00
C PRO A 599 2.23 44.88 -28.40
N SER A 600 2.47 44.73 -27.09
CA SER A 600 3.65 45.26 -26.39
C SER A 600 4.96 44.57 -26.77
N GLY A 601 4.90 43.44 -27.47
CA GLY A 601 6.04 42.55 -27.73
C GLY A 601 6.29 41.51 -26.62
N SER A 602 5.60 41.61 -25.48
CA SER A 602 5.68 40.59 -24.43
C SER A 602 5.01 39.29 -24.86
N ARG A 603 5.46 38.17 -24.31
CA ARG A 603 4.97 36.84 -24.64
C ARG A 603 4.10 36.32 -23.50
N LYS A 604 3.05 35.57 -23.84
CA LYS A 604 2.17 34.94 -22.86
C LYS A 604 1.87 33.50 -23.27
N TRP A 605 2.02 32.58 -22.33
CA TRP A 605 1.65 31.18 -22.55
C TRP A 605 0.16 30.98 -22.25
N VAL A 606 -0.60 30.51 -23.24
CA VAL A 606 -2.06 30.39 -23.14
C VAL A 606 -2.59 29.05 -23.70
N GLY A 607 -3.83 28.72 -23.29
CA GLY A 607 -4.49 27.47 -23.66
C GLY A 607 -3.86 26.26 -22.96
N GLY A 608 -4.16 25.07 -23.48
CA GLY A 608 -3.66 23.82 -22.92
C GLY A 608 -4.41 23.35 -21.67
N GLU A 609 -3.71 22.59 -20.85
CA GLU A 609 -4.20 21.97 -19.61
C GLU A 609 -3.67 22.75 -18.41
N VAL A 610 -4.50 23.05 -17.40
CA VAL A 610 -4.08 23.69 -16.15
C VAL A 610 -4.44 22.81 -14.97
N LEU A 611 -3.44 22.46 -14.17
CA LEU A 611 -3.59 21.69 -12.93
C LEU A 611 -3.24 22.55 -11.72
N GLN A 612 -3.70 22.15 -10.54
CA GLN A 612 -3.43 22.80 -9.27
C GLN A 612 -2.37 22.02 -8.48
N ALA A 613 -1.36 22.71 -7.99
CA ALA A 613 -0.37 22.17 -7.07
C ALA A 613 -0.71 22.56 -5.63
N LEU A 614 -1.17 21.58 -4.84
CA LEU A 614 -1.50 21.75 -3.44
C LEU A 614 -0.28 21.38 -2.56
N ALA A 615 0.09 22.26 -1.64
CA ALA A 615 1.20 22.02 -0.73
C ALA A 615 0.83 21.14 0.48
N TYR A 616 1.73 20.23 0.81
CA TYR A 616 1.76 19.44 2.05
C TYR A 616 3.13 19.61 2.71
N ASP A 617 3.17 20.13 3.93
CA ASP A 617 4.43 20.30 4.67
C ASP A 617 4.68 19.11 5.59
N ILE A 618 5.89 18.55 5.52
CA ILE A 618 6.43 17.61 6.50
C ILE A 618 7.47 18.37 7.33
N PRO A 619 7.22 18.64 8.63
CA PRO A 619 8.20 19.26 9.51
C PRO A 619 9.46 18.39 9.66
N ILE A 620 10.63 19.02 9.58
CA ILE A 620 11.93 18.36 9.75
C ILE A 620 12.61 18.94 11.00
N PRO A 621 12.52 18.27 12.16
CA PRO A 621 13.14 18.76 13.40
C PRO A 621 14.65 18.59 13.36
N GLY A 622 15.41 19.61 13.81
CA GLY A 622 16.85 19.49 14.04
C GLY A 622 17.17 18.84 15.38
N TYR A 623 18.34 18.20 15.49
CA TYR A 623 18.76 17.56 16.75
C TYR A 623 19.12 18.61 17.82
N LYS A 624 18.44 18.56 18.97
CA LYS A 624 18.66 19.47 20.11
C LYS A 624 18.62 20.96 19.73
N THR A 625 17.71 21.34 18.85
CA THR A 625 17.42 22.73 18.47
C THR A 625 15.92 22.93 18.25
N LYS A 626 15.44 24.18 18.36
CA LYS A 626 14.06 24.56 18.00
C LYS A 626 13.86 24.68 16.49
N ASN A 627 14.93 24.86 15.72
CA ASN A 627 14.82 24.98 14.27
C ASN A 627 14.20 23.71 13.67
N THR A 628 12.98 23.87 13.15
CA THR A 628 12.23 22.83 12.46
C THR A 628 11.94 23.31 11.04
N ASN A 629 12.73 22.81 10.10
CA ASN A 629 12.61 23.15 8.68
C ASN A 629 11.45 22.38 8.02
N SER A 630 11.32 22.48 6.70
CA SER A 630 10.23 21.81 5.97
C SER A 630 10.72 21.01 4.77
N LEU A 631 10.10 19.85 4.57
CA LEU A 631 9.95 19.23 3.26
C LEU A 631 8.54 19.56 2.76
N ARG A 632 8.44 20.43 1.76
CA ARG A 632 7.18 20.75 1.09
C ARG A 632 6.97 19.82 -0.10
N LEU A 633 5.84 19.12 -0.09
CA LEU A 633 5.46 18.18 -1.14
C LEU A 633 4.26 18.72 -1.92
N TRP A 634 4.30 18.54 -3.24
CA TRP A 634 3.22 18.94 -4.12
C TRP A 634 2.32 17.77 -4.48
N GLU A 635 1.00 17.94 -4.29
CA GLU A 635 -0.03 17.08 -4.86
C GLU A 635 -0.66 17.75 -6.09
N ALA A 636 -0.70 17.02 -7.21
CA ALA A 636 -1.41 17.44 -8.41
C ALA A 636 -2.91 17.13 -8.32
N LYS A 637 -3.74 18.17 -8.50
CA LYS A 637 -5.20 18.09 -8.49
C LYS A 637 -5.82 18.87 -9.64
N ALA A 638 -6.95 18.39 -10.14
CA ALA A 638 -7.87 19.20 -10.94
C ALA A 638 -8.90 19.87 -10.03
N SER A 639 -9.47 20.99 -10.46
CA SER A 639 -10.59 21.62 -9.77
C SER A 639 -11.84 20.75 -9.86
N ALA A 640 -12.79 20.93 -8.94
CA ALA A 640 -14.10 20.32 -9.06
C ALA A 640 -14.84 20.77 -10.33
N GLN A 641 -14.56 21.98 -10.81
CA GLN A 641 -15.16 22.55 -12.03
C GLN A 641 -14.69 21.83 -13.29
N ASP A 642 -13.56 21.14 -13.25
CA ASP A 642 -13.02 20.38 -14.38
C ASP A 642 -13.73 19.03 -14.58
N PHE A 643 -14.66 18.66 -13.68
CA PHE A 643 -15.46 17.46 -13.83
C PHE A 643 -16.64 17.70 -14.77
N ASN A 644 -16.69 16.97 -15.89
CA ASN A 644 -17.72 17.19 -16.90
C ASN A 644 -19.01 16.43 -16.56
N LEU A 645 -19.95 17.10 -15.87
CA LEU A 645 -21.25 16.53 -15.51
C LEU A 645 -22.11 16.12 -16.72
N PHE A 646 -21.97 16.80 -17.86
CA PHE A 646 -22.70 16.43 -19.07
C PHE A 646 -22.26 15.04 -19.56
N GLN A 647 -20.96 14.83 -19.72
CA GLN A 647 -20.39 13.54 -20.11
C GLN A 647 -20.66 12.44 -19.08
N PHE A 648 -20.61 12.78 -17.79
CA PHE A 648 -20.90 11.82 -16.72
C PHE A 648 -22.35 11.32 -16.80
N ASN A 649 -23.31 12.22 -16.96
CA ASN A 649 -24.72 11.89 -17.07
C ASN A 649 -25.05 11.14 -18.39
N ASP A 650 -24.22 11.27 -19.41
CA ASP A 650 -24.30 10.50 -20.67
C ASP A 650 -23.61 9.11 -20.56
N GLY A 651 -23.10 8.74 -19.39
CA GLY A 651 -22.44 7.44 -19.15
C GLY A 651 -20.96 7.39 -19.58
N GLN A 652 -20.38 8.52 -20.00
CA GLN A 652 -18.99 8.64 -20.45
C GLN A 652 -18.05 8.94 -19.28
N TYR A 653 -17.99 8.05 -18.29
CA TYR A 653 -17.33 8.32 -17.00
C TYR A 653 -15.83 8.61 -17.11
N GLN A 654 -15.12 7.93 -18.03
CA GLN A 654 -13.69 8.15 -18.23
C GLN A 654 -13.41 9.55 -18.78
N SER A 655 -14.17 9.97 -19.80
CA SER A 655 -14.08 11.32 -20.37
C SER A 655 -14.44 12.39 -19.34
N ALA A 656 -15.47 12.14 -18.54
CA ALA A 656 -15.95 13.08 -17.53
C ALA A 656 -14.92 13.40 -16.44
N ALA A 657 -14.05 12.43 -16.11
CA ALA A 657 -13.04 12.52 -15.06
C ALA A 657 -11.60 12.59 -15.61
N GLU A 658 -11.44 12.88 -16.91
CA GLU A 658 -10.17 12.73 -17.61
C GLU A 658 -9.07 13.63 -17.03
N LEU A 659 -9.41 14.88 -16.67
CA LEU A 659 -8.44 15.81 -16.09
C LEU A 659 -8.06 15.41 -14.65
N GLN A 660 -9.00 14.92 -13.86
CA GLN A 660 -8.73 14.36 -12.54
C GLN A 660 -7.77 13.17 -12.64
N ALA A 661 -7.97 12.30 -13.63
CA ALA A 661 -7.09 11.16 -13.87
C ALA A 661 -5.67 11.61 -14.27
N ARG A 662 -5.54 12.57 -15.19
CA ARG A 662 -4.24 13.16 -15.58
C ARG A 662 -3.50 13.80 -14.42
N ALA A 663 -4.20 14.55 -13.57
CA ALA A 663 -3.63 15.12 -12.36
C ALA A 663 -3.14 14.03 -11.40
N ALA A 664 -3.96 13.01 -11.17
CA ALA A 664 -3.59 11.92 -10.28
C ALA A 664 -2.37 11.12 -10.76
N GLN A 665 -2.16 10.99 -12.08
CA GLN A 665 -1.01 10.30 -12.67
C GLN A 665 0.34 10.94 -12.31
N ILE A 666 0.41 12.28 -12.22
CA ILE A 666 1.66 13.01 -11.91
C ILE A 666 2.21 12.56 -10.55
N CYS A 667 1.35 12.37 -9.54
CA CYS A 667 1.74 11.95 -8.20
C CYS A 667 1.47 10.46 -7.94
N ALA A 668 1.24 9.64 -8.97
CA ALA A 668 0.95 8.22 -8.77
C ALA A 668 2.21 7.44 -8.38
N VAL A 669 3.20 7.40 -9.27
CA VAL A 669 4.44 6.61 -9.11
C VAL A 669 5.68 7.45 -9.37
N LEU A 670 6.77 7.11 -8.68
CA LEU A 670 8.11 7.64 -8.90
C LEU A 670 8.73 6.96 -10.13
N TYR A 671 9.27 7.76 -11.06
CA TYR A 671 9.90 7.28 -12.30
C TYR A 671 9.00 6.32 -13.11
N PRO A 672 7.85 6.81 -13.61
CA PRO A 672 7.00 6.01 -14.50
C PRO A 672 7.80 5.54 -15.71
N GLY A 673 7.52 4.32 -16.18
CA GLY A 673 8.20 3.76 -17.35
C GLY A 673 8.05 4.65 -18.58
N ASP A 674 9.17 5.01 -19.22
CA ASP A 674 9.29 6.03 -20.27
C ASP A 674 9.71 5.45 -21.64
N ALA A 675 9.46 4.15 -21.84
CA ALA A 675 9.65 3.51 -23.14
C ALA A 675 8.74 4.13 -24.23
N THR A 676 7.50 4.50 -23.87
CA THR A 676 6.52 5.12 -24.78
C THR A 676 6.58 6.66 -24.77
N GLU A 677 5.91 7.32 -25.70
CA GLU A 677 5.80 8.80 -25.70
C GLU A 677 4.99 9.30 -24.50
N GLU A 678 3.92 8.61 -24.11
CA GLU A 678 3.07 8.97 -22.97
C GLU A 678 3.85 8.89 -21.66
N GLY A 679 4.68 7.85 -21.48
CA GLY A 679 5.55 7.73 -20.31
C GLY A 679 6.60 8.86 -20.25
N LYS A 680 7.17 9.23 -21.40
CA LYS A 680 8.08 10.39 -21.52
C LYS A 680 7.38 11.70 -21.16
N LEU A 681 6.19 11.94 -21.70
CA LEU A 681 5.38 13.11 -21.38
C LEU A 681 5.05 13.17 -19.90
N LEU A 682 4.65 12.05 -19.28
CA LEU A 682 4.34 12.01 -17.85
C LEU A 682 5.57 12.32 -16.98
N ARG A 683 6.73 11.75 -17.29
CA ARG A 683 7.98 12.03 -16.58
C ARG A 683 8.38 13.51 -16.71
N LEU A 684 8.23 14.10 -17.90
CA LEU A 684 8.49 15.53 -18.11
C LEU A 684 7.45 16.42 -17.39
N LYS A 685 6.17 15.99 -17.35
CA LYS A 685 5.12 16.65 -16.56
C LYS A 685 5.48 16.66 -15.06
N GLN A 686 5.96 15.55 -14.51
CA GLN A 686 6.40 15.48 -13.11
C GLN A 686 7.53 16.49 -12.80
N GLN A 687 8.55 16.52 -13.66
CA GLN A 687 9.68 17.44 -13.51
C GLN A 687 9.22 18.90 -13.57
N PHE A 688 8.42 19.26 -14.57
CA PHE A 688 7.92 20.62 -14.71
C PHE A 688 7.01 21.02 -13.56
N PHE A 689 6.12 20.11 -13.13
CA PHE A 689 5.19 20.34 -12.03
C PHE A 689 5.92 20.66 -10.72
N LEU A 690 6.98 19.91 -10.40
CA LEU A 690 7.86 20.20 -9.27
C LEU A 690 8.48 21.60 -9.41
N CYS A 691 9.07 21.91 -10.57
CA CYS A 691 9.79 23.17 -10.77
C CYS A 691 8.86 24.39 -10.69
N SER A 692 7.76 24.38 -11.42
CA SER A 692 6.85 25.53 -11.50
C SER A 692 6.17 25.81 -10.18
N ALA A 693 5.59 24.80 -9.51
CA ALA A 693 4.95 25.01 -8.21
C ALA A 693 5.93 25.52 -7.15
N SER A 694 7.14 24.96 -7.12
CA SER A 694 8.17 25.38 -6.15
C SER A 694 8.66 26.80 -6.40
N LEU A 695 8.93 27.18 -7.65
CA LEU A 695 9.41 28.52 -7.98
C LEU A 695 8.35 29.60 -7.74
N GLN A 696 7.08 29.32 -8.06
CA GLN A 696 5.98 30.23 -7.75
C GLN A 696 5.87 30.46 -6.23
N ASP A 697 5.99 29.41 -5.42
CA ASP A 697 5.98 29.52 -3.95
C ASP A 697 7.20 30.27 -3.39
N ILE A 698 8.39 30.05 -3.97
CA ILE A 698 9.62 30.77 -3.61
C ILE A 698 9.49 32.27 -3.92
N ILE A 699 8.98 32.62 -5.11
CA ILE A 699 8.72 34.01 -5.51
C ILE A 699 7.68 34.65 -4.58
N SER A 700 6.60 33.94 -4.28
CA SER A 700 5.57 34.42 -3.35
C SER A 700 6.18 34.78 -2.00
N ARG A 701 7.00 33.89 -1.42
CA ARG A 701 7.67 34.12 -0.14
C ARG A 701 8.70 35.25 -0.18
N PHE A 702 9.44 35.38 -1.28
CA PHE A 702 10.35 36.51 -1.48
C PHE A 702 9.62 37.85 -1.44
N LYS A 703 8.42 37.93 -2.04
CA LYS A 703 7.57 39.12 -2.02
C LYS A 703 6.94 39.37 -0.65
N GLU A 704 6.52 38.31 0.04
CA GLU A 704 5.84 38.35 1.35
C GLU A 704 6.71 38.94 2.47
N ARG A 705 8.03 38.68 2.46
CA ARG A 705 8.96 38.99 3.57
C ARG A 705 9.44 40.44 3.65
N LYS A 706 9.00 41.32 2.77
CA LYS A 706 9.43 42.72 2.81
C LYS A 706 8.58 43.51 3.81
N ASP A 707 9.22 44.06 4.84
CA ASP A 707 8.58 45.01 5.75
C ASP A 707 8.29 46.35 5.03
N GLY A 708 7.04 46.85 5.13
CA GLY A 708 6.60 48.13 4.56
C GLY A 708 5.78 48.04 3.27
N SER A 709 5.36 49.18 2.71
CA SER A 709 4.45 49.28 1.55
C SER A 709 5.14 49.34 0.17
N GLY A 710 6.45 49.09 0.09
CA GLY A 710 7.23 49.23 -1.15
C GLY A 710 7.40 47.91 -1.92
N VAL A 711 7.42 47.97 -3.25
CA VAL A 711 7.75 46.83 -4.15
C VAL A 711 9.21 46.40 -3.92
N ARG A 712 9.48 45.09 -3.87
CA ARG A 712 10.84 44.53 -3.68
C ARG A 712 11.61 44.53 -5.01
N GLU A 713 12.88 44.91 -4.97
CA GLU A 713 13.73 44.92 -6.16
C GLU A 713 14.19 43.50 -6.52
N TRP A 714 14.08 43.12 -7.80
CA TRP A 714 14.43 41.77 -8.25
C TRP A 714 15.94 41.47 -8.19
N SER A 715 16.78 42.50 -8.19
CA SER A 715 18.22 42.35 -7.95
C SER A 715 18.55 41.76 -6.57
N GLU A 716 17.64 41.86 -5.59
CA GLU A 716 17.81 41.21 -4.29
C GLU A 716 17.56 39.69 -4.33
N PHE A 717 16.81 39.19 -5.33
CA PHE A 717 16.39 37.79 -5.39
C PHE A 717 17.54 36.78 -5.23
N PRO A 718 18.66 36.85 -5.98
CA PRO A 718 19.77 35.90 -5.81
C PRO A 718 20.55 36.08 -4.49
N THR A 719 20.36 37.21 -3.79
CA THR A 719 20.91 37.43 -2.44
C THR A 719 20.00 36.89 -1.34
N LYS A 720 18.77 36.52 -1.68
CA LYS A 720 17.74 36.03 -0.75
C LYS A 720 17.28 34.60 -1.04
N VAL A 721 17.58 34.11 -2.24
CA VAL A 721 17.17 32.79 -2.73
C VAL A 721 18.40 32.07 -3.29
N ALA A 722 18.54 30.79 -2.92
CA ALA A 722 19.39 29.83 -3.61
C ALA A 722 18.55 28.60 -3.97
N VAL A 723 18.67 28.10 -5.19
CA VAL A 723 17.95 26.91 -5.67
C VAL A 723 18.96 25.86 -6.10
N GLN A 724 18.95 24.71 -5.42
CA GLN A 724 19.82 23.58 -5.74
C GLN A 724 19.08 22.55 -6.58
N LEU A 725 19.65 22.22 -7.74
CA LEU A 725 19.17 21.16 -8.64
C LEU A 725 19.85 19.84 -8.27
N ASN A 726 19.08 18.90 -7.71
CA ASN A 726 19.55 17.56 -7.37
C ASN A 726 19.44 16.64 -8.59
N ASP A 727 20.55 16.48 -9.31
CA ASP A 727 20.62 15.87 -10.65
C ASP A 727 19.88 16.70 -11.73
N THR A 728 19.67 16.15 -12.93
CA THR A 728 19.04 16.86 -14.07
C THR A 728 17.52 16.93 -14.00
N HIS A 729 16.87 16.21 -13.09
CA HIS A 729 15.41 16.19 -13.07
C HIS A 729 14.76 17.58 -12.89
N PRO A 730 15.25 18.47 -12.00
CA PRO A 730 14.69 19.82 -11.86
C PRO A 730 15.31 20.86 -12.82
N THR A 731 15.94 20.46 -13.94
CA THR A 731 16.56 21.40 -14.90
C THR A 731 15.56 22.46 -15.41
N LEU A 732 14.27 22.10 -15.51
CA LEU A 732 13.22 23.01 -15.95
C LEU A 732 13.01 24.22 -15.02
N ALA A 733 13.58 24.21 -13.82
CA ALA A 733 13.62 25.40 -12.96
C ALA A 733 14.34 26.58 -13.63
N ILE A 734 15.32 26.33 -14.49
CA ILE A 734 16.04 27.38 -15.22
C ILE A 734 15.10 28.14 -16.17
N PRO A 735 14.50 27.51 -17.20
CA PRO A 735 13.61 28.22 -18.12
C PRO A 735 12.30 28.66 -17.46
N GLU A 736 11.83 27.98 -16.40
CA GLU A 736 10.62 28.42 -15.68
C GLU A 736 10.86 29.67 -14.84
N LEU A 737 12.01 29.81 -14.18
CA LEU A 737 12.35 31.06 -13.47
C LEU A 737 12.46 32.21 -14.46
N MET A 738 13.13 32.00 -15.60
CA MET A 738 13.18 32.97 -16.70
C MET A 738 11.78 33.37 -17.17
N ARG A 739 10.88 32.39 -17.38
CA ARG A 739 9.50 32.63 -17.79
C ARG A 739 8.74 33.47 -16.77
N LEU A 740 8.77 33.08 -15.49
CA LEU A 740 8.07 33.80 -14.42
C LEU A 740 8.56 35.25 -14.33
N LEU A 741 9.87 35.47 -14.35
CA LEU A 741 10.45 36.82 -14.28
C LEU A 741 10.10 37.69 -15.50
N MET A 742 10.17 37.15 -16.72
CA MET A 742 9.91 37.95 -17.93
C MET A 742 8.41 38.12 -18.23
N ASP A 743 7.66 37.02 -18.20
CA ASP A 743 6.29 36.99 -18.69
C ASP A 743 5.28 37.46 -17.63
N GLU A 744 5.51 37.14 -16.34
CA GLU A 744 4.61 37.53 -15.24
C GLU A 744 5.08 38.80 -14.51
N GLU A 745 6.39 38.94 -14.26
CA GLU A 745 6.96 40.06 -13.50
C GLU A 745 7.49 41.20 -14.38
N GLY A 746 7.57 40.99 -15.69
CA GLY A 746 7.87 42.03 -16.69
C GLY A 746 9.35 42.39 -16.85
N LEU A 747 10.29 41.57 -16.36
CA LEU A 747 11.73 41.81 -16.50
C LEU A 747 12.20 41.64 -17.95
N GLY A 748 13.25 42.39 -18.31
CA GLY A 748 14.00 42.13 -19.53
C GLY A 748 14.82 40.84 -19.45
N TRP A 749 15.22 40.29 -20.61
CA TRP A 749 15.98 39.04 -20.68
C TRP A 749 17.26 39.07 -19.85
N ASP A 750 18.09 40.10 -20.02
CA ASP A 750 19.42 40.15 -19.39
C ASP A 750 19.32 40.26 -17.86
N GLU A 751 18.33 40.99 -17.35
CA GLU A 751 18.04 41.10 -15.92
C GLU A 751 17.53 39.76 -15.35
N ALA A 752 16.56 39.13 -16.03
CA ALA A 752 16.04 37.83 -15.63
C ALA A 752 17.13 36.74 -15.66
N TRP A 753 18.03 36.79 -16.64
CA TRP A 753 19.16 35.86 -16.77
C TRP A 753 20.21 36.06 -15.68
N ASP A 754 20.51 37.30 -15.30
CA ASP A 754 21.41 37.60 -14.18
C ASP A 754 20.85 37.05 -12.86
N VAL A 755 19.56 37.28 -12.60
CA VAL A 755 18.85 36.70 -11.43
C VAL A 755 18.89 35.18 -11.46
N THR A 756 18.51 34.57 -12.59
CA THR A 756 18.42 33.11 -12.73
C THR A 756 19.79 32.44 -12.55
N SER A 757 20.80 32.93 -13.26
CA SER A 757 22.14 32.32 -13.24
C SER A 757 22.82 32.40 -11.87
N LYS A 758 22.56 33.47 -11.09
CA LYS A 758 23.05 33.63 -9.71
C LYS A 758 22.22 32.90 -8.66
N THR A 759 21.02 32.45 -8.99
CA THR A 759 20.13 31.71 -8.07
C THR A 759 20.35 30.19 -8.15
N ILE A 760 20.61 29.66 -9.36
CA ILE A 760 20.60 28.22 -9.64
C ILE A 760 22.01 27.61 -9.50
N ALA A 761 22.11 26.50 -8.77
CA ALA A 761 23.29 25.64 -8.73
C ALA A 761 22.94 24.17 -9.02
N TYR A 762 23.88 23.40 -9.56
CA TYR A 762 23.66 22.03 -10.05
C TYR A 762 24.59 21.01 -9.39
N THR A 763 24.01 19.95 -8.82
CA THR A 763 24.76 18.77 -8.36
C THR A 763 24.60 17.63 -9.36
N ASN A 764 25.71 17.10 -9.86
CA ASN A 764 25.73 15.91 -10.71
C ASN A 764 26.03 14.64 -9.87
N HIS A 765 25.30 13.56 -10.14
CA HIS A 765 25.44 12.26 -9.47
C HIS A 765 25.85 11.10 -10.40
N THR A 766 26.28 11.41 -11.63
CA THR A 766 26.39 10.45 -12.72
C THR A 766 27.74 10.56 -13.43
N VAL A 767 28.48 9.45 -13.45
CA VAL A 767 29.74 9.34 -14.21
C VAL A 767 29.48 9.12 -15.71
N LEU A 768 28.42 8.37 -16.05
CA LEU A 768 28.15 7.88 -17.40
C LEU A 768 27.47 8.95 -18.28
N PRO A 769 28.09 9.39 -19.40
CA PRO A 769 27.48 10.36 -20.31
C PRO A 769 26.11 9.93 -20.84
N GLU A 770 25.91 8.62 -21.06
CA GLU A 770 24.66 8.04 -21.54
C GLU A 770 23.51 8.07 -20.53
N ALA A 771 23.80 8.28 -19.24
CA ALA A 771 22.80 8.38 -18.19
C ALA A 771 22.36 9.83 -17.91
N LEU A 772 22.95 10.83 -18.57
CA LEU A 772 22.51 12.22 -18.52
C LEU A 772 21.21 12.40 -19.34
N GLU A 773 20.19 13.01 -18.74
CA GLU A 773 18.87 13.13 -19.39
C GLU A 773 18.92 13.94 -20.69
N LYS A 774 18.33 13.36 -21.74
CA LYS A 774 18.11 13.98 -23.05
C LYS A 774 16.64 13.86 -23.43
N TRP A 775 16.00 14.96 -23.77
CA TRP A 775 14.60 14.99 -24.17
C TRP A 775 14.45 15.31 -25.64
N SER A 776 13.52 14.66 -26.34
CA SER A 776 13.19 15.05 -27.72
C SER A 776 12.73 16.50 -27.76
N GLN A 777 13.30 17.29 -28.69
CA GLN A 777 12.88 18.68 -28.89
C GLN A 777 11.40 18.77 -29.23
N THR A 778 10.85 17.83 -30.01
CA THR A 778 9.42 17.76 -30.35
C THR A 778 8.54 17.52 -29.12
N VAL A 779 8.94 16.61 -28.23
CA VAL A 779 8.21 16.32 -26.99
C VAL A 779 8.21 17.56 -26.08
N MET A 780 9.38 18.21 -25.94
CA MET A 780 9.53 19.43 -25.15
C MET A 780 8.68 20.57 -25.72
N ALA A 781 8.76 20.85 -27.03
CA ALA A 781 8.01 21.92 -27.69
C ALA A 781 6.49 21.70 -27.63
N LYS A 782 6.04 20.44 -27.70
CA LYS A 782 4.62 20.08 -27.57
C LYS A 782 4.10 20.33 -26.15
N LEU A 783 4.86 19.93 -25.13
CA LEU A 783 4.41 20.02 -23.74
C LEU A 783 4.66 21.40 -23.11
N LEU A 784 5.78 22.03 -23.44
CA LEU A 784 6.31 23.25 -22.82
C LEU A 784 6.82 24.22 -23.91
N PRO A 785 5.94 24.73 -24.79
CA PRO A 785 6.33 25.54 -25.94
C PRO A 785 7.08 26.81 -25.53
N ARG A 786 6.66 27.46 -24.44
CA ARG A 786 7.31 28.69 -23.96
C ARG A 786 8.72 28.42 -23.43
N HIS A 787 8.92 27.30 -22.75
CA HIS A 787 10.23 26.90 -22.23
C HIS A 787 11.19 26.54 -23.37
N MET A 788 10.69 25.93 -24.45
CA MET A 788 11.50 25.65 -25.63
C MET A 788 12.03 26.95 -26.26
N GLU A 789 11.19 28.00 -26.42
CA GLU A 789 11.67 29.31 -26.91
C GLU A 789 12.77 29.91 -26.02
N ILE A 790 12.63 29.77 -24.69
CA ILE A 790 13.64 30.25 -23.73
C ILE A 790 14.93 29.42 -23.87
N ILE A 791 14.84 28.10 -23.99
CA ILE A 791 16.00 27.22 -24.16
C ILE A 791 16.74 27.54 -25.47
N GLU A 792 16.01 27.78 -26.57
CA GLU A 792 16.59 28.19 -27.86
C GLU A 792 17.35 29.52 -27.74
N GLU A 793 16.80 30.51 -27.03
CA GLU A 793 17.49 31.79 -26.84
C GLU A 793 18.69 31.67 -25.88
N ILE A 794 18.64 30.81 -24.85
CA ILE A 794 19.81 30.48 -24.01
C ILE A 794 20.92 29.89 -24.88
N ASP A 795 20.61 28.87 -25.68
CA ASP A 795 21.61 28.18 -26.51
C ASP A 795 22.20 29.11 -27.57
N LYS A 796 21.36 29.92 -28.23
CA LYS A 796 21.80 30.93 -29.20
C LYS A 796 22.76 31.94 -28.58
N ARG A 797 22.47 32.45 -27.38
CA ARG A 797 23.34 33.40 -26.67
C ARG A 797 24.63 32.74 -26.19
N PHE A 798 24.57 31.50 -25.73
CA PHE A 798 25.74 30.72 -25.38
C PHE A 798 26.67 30.51 -26.59
N ILE A 799 26.12 30.09 -27.74
CA ILE A 799 26.87 29.93 -28.99
C ILE A 799 27.49 31.25 -29.45
N ALA A 800 26.75 32.37 -29.37
CA ALA A 800 27.27 33.69 -29.71
C ALA A 800 28.42 34.12 -28.77
N MET A 801 28.32 33.81 -27.48
CA MET A 801 29.39 34.03 -26.51
C MET A 801 30.62 33.20 -26.84
N ILE A 802 30.48 31.92 -27.20
CA ILE A 802 31.61 31.07 -27.62
C ILE A 802 32.28 31.66 -28.86
N LYS A 803 31.52 32.01 -29.90
CA LYS A 803 32.08 32.58 -31.14
C LYS A 803 32.81 33.91 -30.91
N SER A 804 32.36 34.72 -29.96
CA SER A 804 32.95 36.03 -29.69
C SER A 804 34.13 36.00 -28.71
N THR A 805 34.11 35.11 -27.72
CA THR A 805 35.09 35.10 -26.62
C THR A 805 36.01 33.87 -26.60
N ARG A 806 35.62 32.78 -27.26
CA ARG A 806 36.31 31.47 -27.28
C ARG A 806 36.32 30.84 -28.69
N PRO A 807 36.92 31.51 -29.70
CA PRO A 807 36.97 30.99 -31.07
C PRO A 807 37.72 29.65 -31.17
N ASP A 808 38.58 29.33 -30.20
CA ASP A 808 39.26 28.04 -30.08
C ASP A 808 38.30 26.85 -29.85
N LEU A 809 37.09 27.12 -29.32
CA LEU A 809 36.07 26.11 -29.08
C LEU A 809 34.98 26.05 -30.16
N GLU A 810 35.11 26.83 -31.25
CA GLU A 810 34.08 26.90 -32.30
C GLU A 810 33.83 25.52 -32.95
N SER A 811 34.89 24.73 -33.14
CA SER A 811 34.80 23.36 -33.69
C SER A 811 34.07 22.36 -32.78
N LYS A 812 33.92 22.68 -31.49
CA LYS A 812 33.27 21.82 -30.48
C LYS A 812 31.84 22.22 -30.18
N ILE A 813 31.30 23.26 -30.83
CA ILE A 813 29.95 23.77 -30.55
C ILE A 813 28.89 22.66 -30.63
N SER A 814 28.99 21.71 -31.57
CA SER A 814 28.05 20.58 -31.68
C SER A 814 28.00 19.67 -30.45
N ASP A 815 29.07 19.65 -29.66
CA ASP A 815 29.23 18.77 -28.50
C ASP A 815 28.82 19.50 -27.21
N ILE A 816 29.03 20.81 -27.16
CA ILE A 816 28.73 21.65 -25.99
C ILE A 816 27.44 22.46 -26.11
N CYS A 817 26.76 22.49 -27.26
CA CYS A 817 25.44 23.12 -27.34
C CYS A 817 24.41 22.38 -26.48
N ILE A 818 23.37 23.12 -26.08
CA ILE A 818 22.22 22.58 -25.36
C ILE A 818 21.33 21.82 -26.35
N LEU A 819 21.15 22.35 -27.56
CA LEU A 819 20.31 21.76 -28.59
C LEU A 819 21.15 20.90 -29.55
N ASP A 820 20.96 19.59 -29.44
CA ASP A 820 21.51 18.65 -30.39
C ASP A 820 20.59 18.58 -31.62
N HIS A 821 21.05 19.13 -32.74
CA HIS A 821 20.32 19.12 -34.02
C HIS A 821 20.61 17.86 -34.86
N ASN A 822 20.94 16.73 -34.23
CA ASN A 822 21.06 15.46 -34.94
C ASN A 822 19.80 15.21 -35.82
N PRO A 823 19.97 15.00 -37.14
CA PRO A 823 18.84 14.96 -38.07
C PRO A 823 17.87 13.80 -37.82
N ASN A 824 18.33 12.72 -37.15
CA ASN A 824 17.49 11.57 -36.85
C ASN A 824 16.77 11.70 -35.49
N LYS A 825 17.40 12.36 -34.52
CA LYS A 825 16.91 12.45 -33.14
C LYS A 825 17.33 13.79 -32.51
N PRO A 826 16.64 14.89 -32.85
CA PRO A 826 16.93 16.18 -32.24
C PRO A 826 16.54 16.16 -30.75
N VAL A 827 17.49 16.50 -29.88
CA VAL A 827 17.30 16.44 -28.42
C VAL A 827 17.77 17.70 -27.71
N VAL A 828 17.24 17.93 -26.52
CA VAL A 828 17.71 18.91 -25.53
C VAL A 828 18.59 18.17 -24.53
N ARG A 829 19.84 18.61 -24.37
CA ARG A 829 20.81 18.04 -23.42
C ARG A 829 20.68 18.75 -22.07
N MET A 830 19.97 18.14 -21.12
CA MET A 830 19.59 18.81 -19.86
C MET A 830 20.80 19.14 -18.98
N ALA A 831 21.80 18.25 -18.94
CA ALA A 831 23.05 18.50 -18.21
C ALA A 831 23.80 19.73 -18.75
N ASN A 832 23.84 19.91 -20.07
CA ASN A 832 24.46 21.07 -20.71
C ASN A 832 23.71 22.35 -20.30
N LEU A 833 22.37 22.32 -20.32
CA LEU A 833 21.54 23.45 -19.86
C LEU A 833 21.83 23.80 -18.39
N CYS A 834 21.97 22.81 -17.50
CA CYS A 834 22.37 23.04 -16.12
C CYS A 834 23.76 23.71 -16.00
N VAL A 835 24.76 23.20 -16.71
CA VAL A 835 26.14 23.70 -16.64
C VAL A 835 26.26 25.11 -17.20
N VAL A 836 25.60 25.40 -18.31
CA VAL A 836 25.58 26.75 -18.91
C VAL A 836 24.95 27.75 -17.94
N SER A 837 23.84 27.37 -17.30
CA SER A 837 22.99 28.31 -16.56
C SER A 837 23.39 28.49 -15.10
N GLY A 838 23.80 27.43 -14.39
CA GLY A 838 24.05 27.51 -12.95
C GLY A 838 25.37 28.18 -12.59
N HIS A 839 25.43 28.97 -11.51
CA HIS A 839 26.67 29.64 -11.08
C HIS A 839 27.70 28.67 -10.47
N LYS A 840 27.26 27.50 -9.99
CA LYS A 840 28.12 26.41 -9.50
C LYS A 840 27.64 25.06 -9.99
N VAL A 841 28.61 24.19 -10.27
CA VAL A 841 28.40 22.77 -10.60
C VAL A 841 29.27 21.96 -9.65
N ASN A 842 28.74 20.90 -9.05
CA ASN A 842 29.56 20.04 -8.20
C ASN A 842 29.30 18.55 -8.40
N GLY A 843 30.37 17.76 -8.19
CA GLY A 843 30.27 16.32 -7.98
C GLY A 843 30.10 15.96 -6.50
N VAL A 844 30.09 14.65 -6.23
CA VAL A 844 29.66 14.07 -4.93
C VAL A 844 30.69 13.18 -4.24
N ALA A 845 31.90 13.14 -4.80
CA ALA A 845 33.13 12.57 -4.25
C ALA A 845 34.30 13.23 -4.97
N GLN A 846 35.51 13.16 -4.40
CA GLN A 846 36.67 13.84 -4.97
C GLN A 846 37.01 13.28 -6.37
N LEU A 847 37.23 11.98 -6.48
CA LEU A 847 37.52 11.30 -7.76
C LEU A 847 36.43 11.56 -8.80
N HIS A 848 35.15 11.49 -8.40
CA HIS A 848 34.03 11.79 -9.29
C HIS A 848 34.09 13.23 -9.81
N SER A 849 34.32 14.20 -8.93
CA SER A 849 34.40 15.61 -9.33
C SER A 849 35.59 15.88 -10.26
N ASP A 850 36.68 15.14 -10.09
CA ASP A 850 37.84 15.22 -10.96
C ASP A 850 37.54 14.61 -12.34
N ILE A 851 36.81 13.49 -12.41
CA ILE A 851 36.30 12.94 -13.68
C ILE A 851 35.36 13.92 -14.39
N LEU A 852 34.46 14.58 -13.66
CA LEU A 852 33.59 15.60 -14.23
C LEU A 852 34.39 16.74 -14.88
N LYS A 853 35.49 17.16 -14.24
CA LYS A 853 36.34 18.25 -14.71
C LYS A 853 37.26 17.84 -15.85
N ALA A 854 37.83 16.64 -15.79
CA ALA A 854 38.84 16.17 -16.74
C ALA A 854 38.23 15.57 -18.01
N GLU A 855 37.06 14.96 -17.91
CA GLU A 855 36.46 14.21 -19.01
C GLU A 855 35.08 14.76 -19.40
N LEU A 856 34.07 14.66 -18.51
CA LEU A 856 32.66 14.85 -18.90
C LEU A 856 32.34 16.30 -19.31
N PHE A 857 32.91 17.28 -18.61
CA PHE A 857 32.63 18.70 -18.80
C PHE A 857 33.90 19.54 -19.01
N ALA A 858 34.98 18.94 -19.52
CA ALA A 858 36.28 19.58 -19.69
C ALA A 858 36.21 20.91 -20.46
N ASP A 859 35.43 20.95 -21.54
CA ASP A 859 35.27 22.17 -22.33
C ASP A 859 34.55 23.28 -21.55
N TYR A 860 33.57 22.94 -20.71
CA TYR A 860 32.91 23.92 -19.83
C TYR A 860 33.81 24.40 -18.70
N VAL A 861 34.68 23.54 -18.15
CA VAL A 861 35.70 23.96 -17.19
C VAL A 861 36.64 24.98 -17.82
N SER A 862 37.02 24.78 -19.09
CA SER A 862 37.84 25.74 -19.82
C SER A 862 37.15 27.10 -19.96
N ILE A 863 35.83 27.14 -20.15
CA ILE A 863 35.05 28.38 -20.26
C ILE A 863 34.88 29.05 -18.88
N TRP A 864 34.56 28.26 -17.84
CA TRP A 864 34.31 28.75 -16.48
C TRP A 864 35.12 27.96 -15.43
N PRO A 865 36.42 28.30 -15.23
CA PRO A 865 37.32 27.53 -14.37
C PRO A 865 36.88 27.46 -12.89
N THR A 866 36.14 28.46 -12.41
CA THR A 866 35.71 28.57 -11.00
C THR A 866 34.30 28.03 -10.74
N LYS A 867 33.62 27.49 -11.77
CA LYS A 867 32.25 26.96 -11.65
C LYS A 867 32.20 25.59 -11.00
N PHE A 868 33.20 24.73 -11.27
CA PHE A 868 33.20 23.32 -10.86
C PHE A 868 33.84 23.09 -9.48
N GLN A 869 33.09 22.45 -8.59
CA GLN A 869 33.49 22.14 -7.21
C GLN A 869 33.31 20.64 -6.88
N ASN A 870 33.79 20.25 -5.70
CA ASN A 870 33.44 18.98 -5.07
C ASN A 870 32.62 19.25 -3.80
N LYS A 871 31.65 18.38 -3.52
CA LYS A 871 31.00 18.26 -2.21
C LYS A 871 30.78 16.78 -1.92
N THR A 872 31.79 16.13 -1.33
CA THR A 872 31.69 14.71 -0.95
C THR A 872 30.41 14.51 -0.13
N ASN A 873 29.60 13.53 -0.52
CA ASN A 873 28.38 13.15 0.19
C ASN A 873 28.64 12.86 1.67
N GLY A 874 27.55 12.83 2.44
CA GLY A 874 27.55 12.44 3.84
C GLY A 874 26.20 11.87 4.26
N ILE A 875 26.18 11.29 5.46
CA ILE A 875 24.98 10.73 6.09
C ILE A 875 24.79 11.36 7.47
N THR A 876 23.54 11.46 7.92
CA THR A 876 23.26 11.97 9.27
C THR A 876 23.67 10.93 10.33
N PRO A 877 24.56 11.25 11.28
CA PRO A 877 24.90 10.36 12.39
C PRO A 877 23.74 10.19 13.39
N ARG A 878 22.70 11.03 13.34
CA ARG A 878 21.51 10.90 14.18
C ARG A 878 20.78 9.60 13.84
N ARG A 879 20.22 9.52 12.63
CA ARG A 879 19.51 8.31 12.17
C ARG A 879 20.43 7.10 12.08
N TRP A 880 21.61 7.26 11.49
CA TRP A 880 22.47 6.15 11.07
C TRP A 880 23.49 5.70 12.10
N LEU A 881 23.44 6.21 13.34
CA LEU A 881 24.20 5.68 14.47
C LEU A 881 23.44 5.89 15.78
N LYS A 882 23.14 7.14 16.14
CA LYS A 882 22.50 7.47 17.43
C LYS A 882 21.16 6.77 17.64
N PHE A 883 20.31 6.72 16.62
CA PHE A 883 18.95 6.17 16.71
C PHE A 883 18.85 4.70 16.29
N CYS A 884 19.53 4.27 15.22
CA CYS A 884 19.47 2.86 14.80
C CYS A 884 20.34 1.93 15.67
N SER A 885 21.40 2.45 16.29
CA SER A 885 22.37 1.69 17.08
C SER A 885 22.54 2.29 18.48
N PRO A 886 21.48 2.34 19.31
CA PRO A 886 21.50 3.02 20.60
C PRO A 886 22.53 2.43 21.58
N GLU A 887 22.68 1.11 21.64
CA GLU A 887 23.68 0.45 22.49
C GLU A 887 25.12 0.83 22.13
N LEU A 888 25.46 0.78 20.84
CA LEU A 888 26.77 1.23 20.35
C LEU A 888 26.99 2.71 20.64
N SER A 889 25.95 3.53 20.51
CA SER A 889 26.00 4.96 20.80
C SER A 889 26.26 5.27 22.28
N LEU A 890 25.74 4.45 23.19
CA LEU A 890 26.03 4.54 24.63
C LEU A 890 27.49 4.18 24.91
N ILE A 891 28.03 3.14 24.27
CA ILE A 891 29.45 2.76 24.37
C ILE A 891 30.33 3.92 23.87
N ILE A 892 30.08 4.45 22.68
CA ILE A 892 30.83 5.58 22.14
C ILE A 892 30.81 6.77 23.11
N THR A 893 29.64 7.11 23.65
CA THR A 893 29.48 8.20 24.62
C THR A 893 30.25 7.95 25.91
N LYS A 894 30.24 6.72 26.43
CA LYS A 894 30.99 6.31 27.63
C LYS A 894 32.50 6.48 27.43
N TRP A 895 33.03 5.94 26.33
CA TRP A 895 34.47 5.92 26.08
C TRP A 895 35.02 7.29 25.67
N LEU A 896 34.25 8.09 24.92
CA LEU A 896 34.59 9.49 24.62
C LEU A 896 34.26 10.45 25.76
N LYS A 897 33.52 10.00 26.78
CA LYS A 897 33.04 10.80 27.92
C LYS A 897 32.16 12.00 27.51
N THR A 898 31.53 11.95 26.35
CA THR A 898 30.64 13.00 25.83
C THR A 898 29.72 12.45 24.73
N ASP A 899 28.51 13.00 24.61
CA ASP A 899 27.56 12.73 23.52
C ASP A 899 27.66 13.76 22.38
N LYS A 900 28.56 14.75 22.49
CA LYS A 900 28.77 15.81 21.49
C LYS A 900 29.17 15.29 20.10
N TRP A 901 29.62 14.04 20.01
CA TRP A 901 29.93 13.40 18.73
C TRP A 901 28.71 13.31 17.78
N VAL A 902 27.48 13.38 18.31
CA VAL A 902 26.24 13.33 17.50
C VAL A 902 26.12 14.54 16.55
N THR A 903 26.67 15.69 16.93
CA THR A 903 26.70 16.92 16.09
C THR A 903 28.12 17.37 15.72
N ASN A 904 29.15 16.72 16.26
CA ASN A 904 30.54 16.88 15.87
C ASN A 904 31.22 15.52 15.69
N LEU A 905 30.94 14.88 14.55
CA LEU A 905 31.31 13.48 14.31
C LEU A 905 32.83 13.24 14.26
N ASP A 906 33.64 14.29 14.07
CA ASP A 906 35.10 14.19 14.08
C ASP A 906 35.65 13.73 15.44
N LEU A 907 34.88 13.89 16.53
CA LEU A 907 35.25 13.40 17.87
C LEU A 907 35.39 11.88 17.93
N LEU A 908 34.82 11.12 16.98
CA LEU A 908 34.97 9.66 16.90
C LEU A 908 36.43 9.23 16.76
N VAL A 909 37.32 10.11 16.28
CA VAL A 909 38.77 9.83 16.17
C VAL A 909 39.39 9.44 17.51
N GLY A 910 38.83 9.92 18.63
CA GLY A 910 39.29 9.58 19.99
C GLY A 910 39.18 8.09 20.32
N LEU A 911 38.33 7.33 19.62
CA LEU A 911 38.21 5.88 19.80
C LEU A 911 39.47 5.12 19.35
N ARG A 912 40.33 5.72 18.51
CA ARG A 912 41.57 5.07 18.03
C ARG A 912 42.49 4.68 19.19
N GLU A 913 42.57 5.49 20.24
CA GLU A 913 43.41 5.22 21.42
C GLU A 913 42.95 3.97 22.20
N PHE A 914 41.67 3.62 22.09
CA PHE A 914 41.06 2.51 22.82
C PHE A 914 40.86 1.26 21.96
N ALA A 915 41.26 1.26 20.68
CA ALA A 915 40.94 0.17 19.75
C ALA A 915 41.53 -1.20 20.15
N ASP A 916 42.63 -1.21 20.92
CA ASP A 916 43.26 -2.42 21.50
C ASP A 916 42.81 -2.70 22.94
N ASN A 917 41.93 -1.87 23.52
CA ASN A 917 41.47 -2.05 24.90
C ASN A 917 40.49 -3.25 24.98
N PRO A 918 40.76 -4.25 25.84
CA PRO A 918 39.96 -5.46 25.91
C PRO A 918 38.54 -5.24 26.45
N GLU A 919 38.33 -4.24 27.31
CA GLU A 919 36.99 -3.91 27.83
C GLU A 919 36.13 -3.26 26.74
N LEU A 920 36.70 -2.32 25.97
CA LEU A 920 35.99 -1.72 24.83
C LEU A 920 35.64 -2.80 23.80
N GLN A 921 36.58 -3.68 23.46
CA GLN A 921 36.32 -4.76 22.50
C GLN A 921 35.19 -5.69 22.97
N ALA A 922 35.15 -6.05 24.25
CA ALA A 922 34.09 -6.88 24.80
C ALA A 922 32.71 -6.19 24.74
N GLU A 923 32.64 -4.90 25.09
CA GLU A 923 31.40 -4.10 24.98
C GLU A 923 30.96 -3.98 23.51
N TRP A 924 31.90 -3.75 22.60
CA TRP A 924 31.67 -3.61 21.17
C TRP A 924 31.12 -4.88 20.53
N ASP A 925 31.73 -6.03 20.85
CA ASP A 925 31.26 -7.35 20.40
C ASP A 925 29.86 -7.66 20.97
N SER A 926 29.60 -7.32 22.24
CA SER A 926 28.28 -7.48 22.85
C SER A 926 27.21 -6.67 22.12
N ALA A 927 27.47 -5.40 21.83
CA ALA A 927 26.54 -4.54 21.09
C ALA A 927 26.33 -5.05 19.65
N LYS A 928 27.37 -5.56 18.98
CA LYS A 928 27.23 -6.19 17.67
C LYS A 928 26.34 -7.44 17.76
N MET A 929 26.56 -8.30 18.75
CA MET A 929 25.77 -9.51 18.95
C MET A 929 24.28 -9.21 19.21
N ALA A 930 23.97 -8.22 20.06
CA ALA A 930 22.58 -7.79 20.29
C ALA A 930 21.92 -7.30 18.98
N ASN A 931 22.63 -6.51 18.18
CA ASN A 931 22.15 -6.09 16.86
C ASN A 931 21.95 -7.26 15.89
N LYS A 932 22.84 -8.25 15.91
CA LYS A 932 22.71 -9.48 15.11
C LYS A 932 21.48 -10.27 15.50
N GLN A 933 21.18 -10.40 16.80
CA GLN A 933 19.97 -11.08 17.27
C GLN A 933 18.70 -10.39 16.79
N ARG A 934 18.64 -9.05 16.84
CA ARG A 934 17.52 -8.29 16.26
C ARG A 934 17.38 -8.53 14.76
N LEU A 935 18.50 -8.61 14.05
CA LEU A 935 18.49 -8.93 12.62
C LEU A 935 18.04 -10.38 12.35
N VAL A 936 18.42 -11.36 13.18
CA VAL A 936 17.93 -12.75 13.07
C VAL A 936 16.41 -12.80 13.18
N GLN A 937 15.85 -12.15 14.20
CA GLN A 937 14.39 -12.08 14.40
C GLN A 937 13.70 -11.41 13.20
N TYR A 938 14.29 -10.34 12.67
CA TYR A 938 13.78 -9.67 11.47
C TYR A 938 13.80 -10.58 10.25
N ILE A 939 14.91 -11.26 9.96
CA ILE A 939 15.06 -12.15 8.81
C ILE A 939 14.10 -13.32 8.89
N GLU A 940 13.98 -13.97 10.04
CA GLU A 940 13.03 -15.06 10.27
C GLU A 940 11.60 -14.58 10.03
N ARG A 941 11.23 -13.41 10.55
CA ARG A 941 9.89 -12.83 10.37
C ARG A 941 9.54 -12.54 8.91
N VAL A 942 10.47 -12.00 8.12
CA VAL A 942 10.18 -11.54 6.75
C VAL A 942 10.49 -12.55 5.65
N THR A 943 11.29 -13.57 5.94
CA THR A 943 11.69 -14.60 4.95
C THR A 943 11.32 -16.02 5.36
N GLY A 944 11.11 -16.29 6.65
CA GLY A 944 10.95 -17.63 7.20
C GLY A 944 12.27 -18.38 7.45
N GLU A 945 13.42 -17.78 7.09
CA GLU A 945 14.74 -18.40 7.28
C GLU A 945 15.31 -18.12 8.67
N SER A 946 15.59 -19.18 9.43
CA SER A 946 16.35 -19.07 10.68
C SER A 946 17.84 -19.00 10.38
N ILE A 947 18.56 -18.00 10.88
CA ILE A 947 19.99 -17.80 10.64
C ILE A 947 20.79 -17.79 11.95
N ASP A 948 22.04 -18.26 11.93
CA ASP A 948 22.88 -18.34 13.13
C ASP A 948 23.57 -16.99 13.41
N PRO A 949 23.30 -16.32 14.54
CA PRO A 949 23.96 -15.07 14.91
C PRO A 949 25.46 -15.21 15.18
N ASN A 950 26.02 -16.42 15.28
CA ASN A 950 27.46 -16.63 15.44
C ASN A 950 28.21 -16.65 14.10
N SER A 951 27.51 -16.89 12.98
CA SER A 951 28.08 -16.81 11.64
C SER A 951 28.44 -15.37 11.26
N LEU A 952 29.41 -15.18 10.37
CA LEU A 952 29.72 -13.85 9.82
C LEU A 952 28.54 -13.33 9.00
N PHE A 953 28.03 -12.14 9.35
CA PHE A 953 26.96 -11.48 8.57
C PHE A 953 27.55 -10.62 7.44
N ASP A 954 27.41 -11.13 6.21
CA ASP A 954 27.95 -10.57 4.97
C ASP A 954 26.81 -9.99 4.12
N ILE A 955 26.77 -8.67 3.96
CA ILE A 955 25.59 -7.96 3.44
C ILE A 955 25.90 -7.18 2.15
N GLN A 956 25.08 -7.39 1.11
CA GLN A 956 25.06 -6.56 -0.08
C GLN A 956 23.65 -5.98 -0.31
N VAL A 957 23.42 -4.74 0.14
CA VAL A 957 22.14 -4.05 -0.05
C VAL A 957 22.25 -2.76 -0.86
N LYS A 958 21.66 -2.79 -2.05
CA LYS A 958 21.61 -1.68 -3.02
C LYS A 958 20.70 -2.04 -4.19
N ARG A 959 20.34 -1.07 -5.03
CA ARG A 959 19.62 -1.32 -6.30
C ARG A 959 20.26 -2.49 -7.07
N ILE A 960 19.43 -3.41 -7.57
CA ILE A 960 19.92 -4.56 -8.34
C ILE A 960 20.26 -4.09 -9.75
N HIS A 961 21.53 -4.25 -10.15
CA HIS A 961 22.02 -3.80 -11.44
C HIS A 961 23.30 -4.56 -11.80
N GLU A 962 23.52 -4.84 -13.08
CA GLU A 962 24.72 -5.55 -13.56
C GLU A 962 26.04 -4.86 -13.12
N TYR A 963 26.17 -3.53 -13.20
CA TYR A 963 27.39 -2.82 -12.74
C TYR A 963 27.61 -2.82 -11.22
N LYS A 964 26.56 -3.06 -10.41
CA LYS A 964 26.66 -3.21 -8.94
C LYS A 964 27.13 -4.61 -8.53
N ARG A 965 27.16 -5.53 -9.51
CA ARG A 965 27.73 -6.88 -9.46
C ARG A 965 27.22 -7.75 -8.31
N GLN A 966 25.92 -7.73 -8.02
CA GLN A 966 25.30 -8.80 -7.21
C GLN A 966 25.53 -10.19 -7.84
N LEU A 967 25.69 -10.24 -9.17
CA LEU A 967 26.06 -11.45 -9.91
C LEU A 967 27.46 -11.97 -9.54
N LEU A 968 28.44 -11.09 -9.30
CA LEU A 968 29.78 -11.48 -8.82
C LEU A 968 29.69 -12.11 -7.42
N ASN A 969 28.92 -11.48 -6.52
CA ASN A 969 28.73 -11.98 -5.17
C ASN A 969 28.08 -13.37 -5.16
N ILE A 970 26.95 -13.53 -5.85
CA ILE A 970 26.23 -14.81 -5.87
C ILE A 970 27.03 -15.92 -6.58
N LEU A 971 27.81 -15.62 -7.63
CA LEU A 971 28.75 -16.58 -8.21
C LEU A 971 29.81 -17.03 -7.20
N GLY A 972 30.31 -16.12 -6.35
CA GLY A 972 31.23 -16.47 -5.28
C GLY A 972 30.58 -17.33 -4.18
N ALA A 973 29.32 -17.06 -3.84
CA ALA A 973 28.56 -17.90 -2.92
C ALA A 973 28.33 -19.32 -3.49
N VAL A 974 28.03 -19.42 -4.79
CA VAL A 974 27.91 -20.68 -5.52
C VAL A 974 29.22 -21.47 -5.50
N TYR A 975 30.35 -20.80 -5.75
CA TYR A 975 31.67 -21.43 -5.67
C TYR A 975 31.97 -21.94 -4.24
N ARG A 976 31.72 -21.12 -3.21
CA ARG A 976 31.89 -21.52 -1.81
C ARG A 976 31.03 -22.73 -1.45
N TYR A 977 29.75 -22.73 -1.83
CA TYR A 977 28.84 -23.85 -1.61
C TYR A 977 29.36 -25.15 -2.26
N LYS A 978 29.79 -25.08 -3.52
CA LYS A 978 30.35 -26.23 -4.23
C LYS A 978 31.60 -26.79 -3.52
N LYS A 979 32.52 -25.92 -3.07
CA LYS A 979 33.71 -26.35 -2.32
C LYS A 979 33.36 -26.99 -0.98
N LEU A 980 32.38 -26.44 -0.26
CA LEU A 980 31.90 -27.07 0.98
C LEU A 980 31.32 -28.47 0.73
N LYS A 981 30.55 -28.67 -0.35
CA LYS A 981 30.04 -30.01 -0.72
C LYS A 981 31.14 -31.01 -1.03
N GLU A 982 32.24 -30.57 -1.62
CA GLU A 982 33.40 -31.40 -1.96
C GLU A 982 34.29 -31.76 -0.75
N MET A 983 34.25 -30.95 0.31
CA MET A 983 35.00 -31.18 1.54
C MET A 983 34.42 -32.34 2.37
N SER A 984 35.30 -33.01 3.11
CA SER A 984 34.93 -33.92 4.19
C SER A 984 34.27 -33.17 5.36
N PRO A 985 33.46 -33.85 6.20
CA PRO A 985 32.83 -33.23 7.36
C PRO A 985 33.82 -32.54 8.33
N GLU A 986 35.02 -33.10 8.49
CA GLU A 986 36.09 -32.56 9.33
C GLU A 986 36.69 -31.27 8.74
N GLU A 987 36.90 -31.23 7.43
CA GLU A 987 37.40 -30.03 6.75
C GLU A 987 36.39 -28.87 6.83
N ARG A 988 35.09 -29.15 6.70
CA ARG A 988 34.04 -28.13 6.81
C ARG A 988 34.06 -27.40 8.14
N LYS A 989 34.34 -28.11 9.24
CA LYS A 989 34.44 -27.53 10.60
C LYS A 989 35.56 -26.50 10.76
N THR A 990 36.55 -26.49 9.87
CA THR A 990 37.65 -25.50 9.88
C THR A 990 37.32 -24.22 9.11
N THR A 991 36.20 -24.21 8.39
CA THR A 991 35.73 -23.05 7.63
C THR A 991 35.03 -22.03 8.54
N THR A 992 34.96 -20.78 8.08
CA THR A 992 34.26 -19.71 8.78
C THR A 992 32.78 -19.73 8.39
N PRO A 993 31.83 -19.99 9.33
CA PRO A 993 30.41 -19.95 9.02
C PRO A 993 29.96 -18.56 8.56
N ARG A 994 29.11 -18.50 7.54
CA ARG A 994 28.70 -17.22 6.94
C ARG A 994 27.22 -17.20 6.56
N THR A 995 26.55 -16.09 6.87
CA THR A 995 25.21 -15.77 6.34
C THR A 995 25.33 -14.62 5.35
N ILE A 996 25.15 -14.93 4.06
CA ILE A 996 25.18 -13.95 2.98
C ILE A 996 23.76 -13.40 2.77
N MET A 997 23.61 -12.09 2.96
CA MET A 997 22.34 -11.38 2.79
C MET A 997 22.44 -10.42 1.61
N ILE A 998 21.60 -10.63 0.59
CA ILE A 998 21.50 -9.73 -0.57
C ILE A 998 20.12 -9.07 -0.54
N GLY A 999 20.04 -7.78 -0.79
CA GLY A 999 18.76 -7.07 -0.84
C GLY A 999 18.79 -5.87 -1.78
N GLY A 1000 17.63 -5.50 -2.29
CA GLY A 1000 17.50 -4.41 -3.24
C GLY A 1000 16.37 -4.61 -4.22
N LYS A 1001 15.96 -3.52 -4.88
CA LYS A 1001 14.91 -3.53 -5.90
C LYS A 1001 15.54 -3.57 -7.30
N ALA A 1002 15.07 -4.48 -8.16
CA ALA A 1002 15.35 -4.47 -9.59
C ALA A 1002 14.32 -3.57 -10.29
N PHE A 1003 14.73 -2.75 -11.26
CA PHE A 1003 13.74 -1.99 -12.04
C PHE A 1003 12.85 -2.96 -12.82
N ALA A 1004 11.53 -2.72 -12.86
CA ALA A 1004 10.55 -3.71 -13.31
C ALA A 1004 10.79 -4.23 -14.74
N THR A 1005 11.26 -3.35 -15.63
CA THR A 1005 11.56 -3.68 -17.04
C THR A 1005 12.98 -4.20 -17.27
N TYR A 1006 13.83 -4.25 -16.24
CA TYR A 1006 15.22 -4.69 -16.37
C TYR A 1006 15.33 -6.20 -16.17
N THR A 1007 15.27 -6.93 -17.28
CA THR A 1007 15.23 -8.41 -17.30
C THR A 1007 16.37 -9.07 -16.53
N ASN A 1008 17.64 -8.71 -16.79
CA ASN A 1008 18.78 -9.34 -16.12
C ASN A 1008 18.82 -9.02 -14.62
N ALA A 1009 18.43 -7.82 -14.21
CA ALA A 1009 18.32 -7.49 -12.78
C ALA A 1009 17.28 -8.39 -12.08
N LYS A 1010 16.11 -8.64 -12.68
CA LYS A 1010 15.11 -9.59 -12.12
C LYS A 1010 15.62 -11.03 -12.12
N ARG A 1011 16.36 -11.46 -13.15
CA ARG A 1011 17.00 -12.79 -13.20
C ARG A 1011 18.06 -12.96 -12.10
N ILE A 1012 18.81 -11.91 -11.76
CA ILE A 1012 19.77 -11.94 -10.65
C ILE A 1012 19.03 -12.15 -9.32
N VAL A 1013 17.93 -11.43 -9.06
CA VAL A 1013 17.12 -11.66 -7.85
C VAL A 1013 16.65 -13.12 -7.79
N LYS A 1014 16.14 -13.65 -8.91
CA LYS A 1014 15.69 -15.03 -9.03
C LYS A 1014 16.80 -16.04 -8.73
N LEU A 1015 18.02 -15.81 -9.26
CA LEU A 1015 19.19 -16.64 -8.99
C LEU A 1015 19.53 -16.67 -7.50
N VAL A 1016 19.55 -15.51 -6.83
CA VAL A 1016 19.84 -15.45 -5.39
C VAL A 1016 18.82 -16.24 -4.59
N THR A 1017 17.52 -16.09 -4.91
CA THR A 1017 16.46 -16.82 -4.20
C THR A 1017 16.53 -18.33 -4.41
N ASP A 1018 16.87 -18.79 -5.62
CA ASP A 1018 17.00 -20.22 -5.94
C ASP A 1018 18.23 -20.85 -5.29
N VAL A 1019 19.36 -20.13 -5.28
CA VAL A 1019 20.56 -20.54 -4.56
C VAL A 1019 20.25 -20.64 -3.06
N GLY A 1020 19.58 -19.65 -2.48
CA GLY A 1020 19.17 -19.68 -1.07
C GLY A 1020 18.29 -20.88 -0.74
N ALA A 1021 17.28 -21.18 -1.56
CA ALA A 1021 16.38 -22.31 -1.33
C ALA A 1021 17.11 -23.67 -1.26
N VAL A 1022 18.16 -23.86 -2.07
CA VAL A 1022 18.98 -25.08 -2.05
C VAL A 1022 19.96 -25.06 -0.89
N VAL A 1023 20.74 -23.99 -0.74
CA VAL A 1023 21.81 -23.89 0.26
C VAL A 1023 21.26 -23.99 1.69
N ASN A 1024 20.17 -23.29 1.99
CA ASN A 1024 19.65 -23.20 3.35
C ASN A 1024 19.00 -24.51 3.83
N THR A 1025 18.62 -25.40 2.90
CA THR A 1025 17.97 -26.68 3.19
C THR A 1025 18.90 -27.89 3.05
N ASP A 1026 20.14 -27.69 2.58
CA ASP A 1026 21.14 -28.75 2.45
C ASP A 1026 21.79 -29.06 3.81
N PRO A 1027 21.53 -30.24 4.42
CA PRO A 1027 22.00 -30.58 5.76
C PRO A 1027 23.52 -30.73 5.85
N ASP A 1028 24.22 -30.87 4.72
CA ASP A 1028 25.67 -30.98 4.71
C ASP A 1028 26.37 -29.62 4.92
N VAL A 1029 25.66 -28.53 4.70
CA VAL A 1029 26.26 -27.21 4.42
C VAL A 1029 25.61 -26.04 5.15
N ASN A 1030 24.32 -26.14 5.48
CA ASN A 1030 23.54 -25.02 6.00
C ASN A 1030 24.01 -24.48 7.37
N GLU A 1031 24.77 -25.27 8.14
CA GLU A 1031 25.47 -24.83 9.37
C GLU A 1031 26.67 -23.91 9.07
N TYR A 1032 27.24 -24.00 7.86
CA TYR A 1032 28.43 -23.25 7.44
C TYR A 1032 28.11 -22.11 6.48
N LEU A 1033 27.03 -22.23 5.71
CA LEU A 1033 26.63 -21.23 4.73
C LEU A 1033 25.11 -21.11 4.65
N LYS A 1034 24.61 -19.88 4.81
CA LYS A 1034 23.25 -19.50 4.39
C LYS A 1034 23.28 -18.37 3.38
N VAL A 1035 22.32 -18.37 2.46
CA VAL A 1035 22.12 -17.32 1.46
C VAL A 1035 20.67 -16.86 1.53
N VAL A 1036 20.46 -15.58 1.83
CA VAL A 1036 19.13 -15.00 2.04
C VAL A 1036 18.95 -13.77 1.16
N PHE A 1037 17.83 -13.71 0.43
CA PHE A 1037 17.40 -12.48 -0.21
C PHE A 1037 16.46 -11.71 0.73
N VAL A 1038 16.86 -10.51 1.16
CA VAL A 1038 16.06 -9.67 2.05
C VAL A 1038 15.06 -8.84 1.21
N PRO A 1039 13.75 -9.09 1.34
CA PRO A 1039 12.74 -8.46 0.50
C PRO A 1039 12.52 -6.99 0.88
N ASN A 1040 12.05 -6.22 -0.09
CA ASN A 1040 11.57 -4.83 0.06
C ASN A 1040 12.54 -3.89 0.77
N TYR A 1041 13.84 -3.99 0.44
CA TYR A 1041 14.85 -3.09 0.98
C TYR A 1041 14.44 -1.61 0.88
N ASN A 1042 14.36 -0.95 2.04
CA ASN A 1042 13.98 0.45 2.25
C ASN A 1042 14.76 1.03 3.46
N VAL A 1043 14.35 2.19 4.00
CA VAL A 1043 15.05 2.81 5.13
C VAL A 1043 14.90 1.96 6.39
N SER A 1044 13.70 1.49 6.71
CA SER A 1044 13.45 0.64 7.88
C SER A 1044 14.23 -0.68 7.84
N VAL A 1045 14.31 -1.33 6.67
CA VAL A 1045 15.14 -2.54 6.51
C VAL A 1045 16.62 -2.20 6.73
N ALA A 1046 17.09 -1.07 6.23
CA ALA A 1046 18.47 -0.63 6.41
C ALA A 1046 18.79 -0.32 7.89
N GLU A 1047 17.86 0.25 8.64
CA GLU A 1047 18.01 0.54 10.08
C GLU A 1047 18.18 -0.70 10.95
N VAL A 1048 17.79 -1.88 10.46
CA VAL A 1048 18.02 -3.16 11.14
C VAL A 1048 19.25 -3.89 10.58
N LEU A 1049 19.44 -3.90 9.26
CA LEU A 1049 20.57 -4.57 8.62
C LEU A 1049 21.93 -3.94 8.96
N ILE A 1050 22.01 -2.61 8.94
CA ILE A 1050 23.29 -1.92 9.10
C ILE A 1050 23.89 -2.16 10.50
N PRO A 1051 23.15 -1.99 11.61
CA PRO A 1051 23.69 -2.27 12.94
C PRO A 1051 24.13 -3.74 13.11
N GLY A 1052 23.38 -4.69 12.53
CA GLY A 1052 23.67 -6.13 12.63
C GLY A 1052 24.78 -6.62 11.70
N SER A 1053 25.26 -5.79 10.78
CA SER A 1053 26.27 -6.19 9.78
C SER A 1053 27.70 -6.22 10.33
N GLU A 1054 28.51 -7.15 9.82
CA GLU A 1054 29.94 -7.24 10.14
C GLU A 1054 30.80 -7.04 8.90
N LEU A 1055 30.36 -7.56 7.75
CA LEU A 1055 30.95 -7.29 6.44
C LEU A 1055 29.88 -6.73 5.49
N SER A 1056 30.25 -5.72 4.70
CA SER A 1056 29.39 -5.16 3.66
C SER A 1056 30.10 -5.12 2.31
N GLN A 1057 29.35 -5.40 1.24
CA GLN A 1057 29.90 -5.52 -0.12
C GLN A 1057 29.61 -4.28 -0.98
N HIS A 1058 30.69 -3.58 -1.32
CA HIS A 1058 30.67 -2.40 -2.17
C HIS A 1058 31.52 -2.62 -3.42
N ILE A 1059 31.03 -3.55 -4.24
CA ILE A 1059 31.80 -4.22 -5.29
C ILE A 1059 31.42 -3.78 -6.71
N SER A 1060 31.04 -2.52 -6.93
CA SER A 1060 30.72 -2.05 -8.28
C SER A 1060 31.95 -2.11 -9.20
N THR A 1061 31.77 -2.24 -10.52
CA THR A 1061 32.90 -2.12 -11.46
C THR A 1061 33.54 -0.74 -11.29
N ALA A 1062 34.86 -0.67 -11.12
CA ALA A 1062 35.53 0.59 -10.84
C ALA A 1062 35.25 1.68 -11.89
N GLY A 1063 35.01 2.91 -11.45
CA GLY A 1063 34.62 4.05 -12.28
C GLY A 1063 33.11 4.14 -12.55
N MET A 1064 32.28 3.26 -11.99
CA MET A 1064 30.82 3.29 -12.21
C MET A 1064 30.05 3.92 -11.05
N GLU A 1065 30.63 4.00 -9.84
CA GLU A 1065 30.01 4.69 -8.71
C GLU A 1065 30.54 6.11 -8.57
N ALA A 1066 29.64 7.09 -8.58
CA ALA A 1066 30.00 8.46 -8.24
C ALA A 1066 30.38 8.63 -6.75
N SER A 1067 29.78 7.84 -5.85
CA SER A 1067 29.96 7.95 -4.40
C SER A 1067 29.55 6.63 -3.73
N GLY A 1068 28.56 6.62 -2.85
CA GLY A 1068 28.04 5.43 -2.17
C GLY A 1068 27.73 5.70 -0.71
N THR A 1069 26.53 6.20 -0.42
CA THR A 1069 26.18 6.60 0.96
C THR A 1069 25.93 5.41 1.89
N SER A 1070 25.59 4.23 1.38
CA SER A 1070 25.46 3.05 2.26
C SER A 1070 26.81 2.59 2.80
N ASN A 1071 27.89 2.77 2.03
CA ASN A 1071 29.26 2.47 2.42
C ASN A 1071 29.59 3.20 3.74
N MET A 1072 29.27 4.49 3.79
CA MET A 1072 29.49 5.36 4.96
C MET A 1072 28.70 4.87 6.18
N LYS A 1073 27.47 4.36 5.99
CA LYS A 1073 26.62 3.87 7.10
C LYS A 1073 27.19 2.60 7.71
N PHE A 1074 27.66 1.69 6.86
CA PHE A 1074 28.32 0.47 7.31
C PHE A 1074 29.59 0.79 8.08
N ALA A 1075 30.47 1.62 7.51
CA ALA A 1075 31.71 2.03 8.17
C ALA A 1075 31.46 2.68 9.54
N LEU A 1076 30.46 3.57 9.63
CA LEU A 1076 30.07 4.25 10.87
C LEU A 1076 29.59 3.29 11.97
N ASN A 1077 28.96 2.17 11.60
CA ASN A 1077 28.47 1.13 12.53
C ASN A 1077 29.48 0.00 12.78
N GLY A 1078 30.76 0.24 12.47
CA GLY A 1078 31.85 -0.71 12.64
C GLY A 1078 31.78 -1.92 11.70
N CYS A 1079 30.99 -1.85 10.63
CA CYS A 1079 30.97 -2.90 9.61
C CYS A 1079 32.13 -2.71 8.63
N LEU A 1080 32.90 -3.76 8.42
CA LEU A 1080 34.04 -3.74 7.49
C LEU A 1080 33.54 -3.80 6.06
N ILE A 1081 34.34 -3.27 5.13
CA ILE A 1081 33.99 -3.22 3.72
C ILE A 1081 34.91 -4.13 2.92
N ILE A 1082 34.31 -4.95 2.06
CA ILE A 1082 34.96 -5.51 0.89
C ILE A 1082 34.49 -4.74 -0.35
N GLY A 1083 35.43 -4.23 -1.13
CA GLY A 1083 35.08 -3.34 -2.24
C GLY A 1083 36.18 -3.10 -3.24
N THR A 1084 35.78 -2.52 -4.37
CA THR A 1084 36.68 -1.97 -5.39
C THR A 1084 37.16 -0.57 -5.01
N LEU A 1085 38.23 -0.10 -5.65
CA LEU A 1085 38.69 1.29 -5.55
C LEU A 1085 37.78 2.20 -6.38
N ASP A 1086 36.55 2.41 -5.91
CA ASP A 1086 35.47 3.07 -6.63
C ASP A 1086 34.60 3.93 -5.71
N GLY A 1087 34.12 5.07 -6.22
CA GLY A 1087 33.24 5.99 -5.50
C GLY A 1087 33.72 6.32 -4.07
N ALA A 1088 32.83 6.17 -3.09
CA ALA A 1088 33.11 6.48 -1.69
C ALA A 1088 34.09 5.51 -1.01
N ASN A 1089 34.38 4.34 -1.60
CA ASN A 1089 35.35 3.40 -1.01
C ASN A 1089 36.76 4.01 -0.95
N VAL A 1090 37.11 4.86 -1.92
CA VAL A 1090 38.41 5.54 -1.96
C VAL A 1090 38.59 6.37 -0.69
N GLU A 1091 37.67 7.30 -0.44
CA GLU A 1091 37.74 8.19 0.72
C GLU A 1091 37.54 7.41 2.04
N ILE A 1092 36.68 6.39 2.09
CA ILE A 1092 36.53 5.57 3.31
C ILE A 1092 37.84 4.86 3.65
N ARG A 1093 38.49 4.24 2.66
CA ARG A 1093 39.77 3.53 2.86
C ARG A 1093 40.88 4.48 3.35
N GLU A 1094 40.89 5.72 2.88
CA GLU A 1094 41.81 6.76 3.37
C GLU A 1094 41.59 7.06 4.86
N GLU A 1095 40.32 7.25 5.28
CA GLU A 1095 40.02 7.66 6.66
C GLU A 1095 40.11 6.53 7.69
N VAL A 1096 39.70 5.31 7.33
CA VAL A 1096 39.75 4.15 8.22
C VAL A 1096 41.12 3.46 8.22
N GLY A 1097 41.95 3.73 7.21
CA GLY A 1097 43.25 3.11 7.00
C GLY A 1097 43.18 1.83 6.16
N GLU A 1098 44.21 1.62 5.34
CA GLU A 1098 44.25 0.55 4.34
C GLU A 1098 44.12 -0.86 4.95
N ASP A 1099 44.70 -1.07 6.14
CA ASP A 1099 44.70 -2.35 6.85
C ASP A 1099 43.32 -2.76 7.38
N ASN A 1100 42.37 -1.82 7.43
CA ASN A 1100 41.00 -2.02 7.94
C ASN A 1100 39.95 -2.12 6.81
N PHE A 1101 40.38 -2.28 5.56
CA PHE A 1101 39.52 -2.37 4.37
C PHE A 1101 39.97 -3.52 3.44
N PHE A 1102 39.01 -4.32 2.94
CA PHE A 1102 39.31 -5.43 2.04
C PHE A 1102 39.20 -5.03 0.56
N LEU A 1103 40.30 -4.56 -0.02
CA LEU A 1103 40.36 -4.09 -1.41
C LEU A 1103 40.60 -5.24 -2.41
N PHE A 1104 39.91 -5.22 -3.56
CA PHE A 1104 40.17 -6.11 -4.70
C PHE A 1104 39.78 -5.48 -6.05
N GLY A 1105 40.08 -6.19 -7.14
CA GLY A 1105 39.58 -5.93 -8.48
C GLY A 1105 40.39 -4.89 -9.28
N ALA A 1106 39.97 -4.68 -10.53
CA ALA A 1106 40.55 -3.66 -11.40
C ALA A 1106 40.29 -2.23 -10.90
N THR A 1107 41.19 -1.33 -11.24
CA THR A 1107 41.04 0.12 -11.02
C THR A 1107 40.36 0.79 -12.21
N ALA A 1108 39.79 1.99 -12.01
CA ALA A 1108 38.99 2.67 -13.03
C ALA A 1108 39.77 2.92 -14.34
N ASP A 1109 41.06 3.26 -14.26
CA ASP A 1109 41.94 3.48 -15.41
C ASP A 1109 42.25 2.20 -16.21
N GLN A 1110 42.16 1.03 -15.57
CA GLN A 1110 42.39 -0.27 -16.22
C GLN A 1110 41.16 -0.75 -17.00
N VAL A 1111 39.94 -0.34 -16.60
CA VAL A 1111 38.68 -0.85 -17.15
C VAL A 1111 38.58 -0.72 -18.69
N PRO A 1112 38.88 0.44 -19.31
CA PRO A 1112 38.79 0.57 -20.78
C PRO A 1112 39.71 -0.41 -21.52
N LYS A 1113 40.94 -0.60 -21.02
CA LYS A 1113 41.90 -1.54 -21.59
C LYS A 1113 41.41 -2.97 -21.47
N LEU A 1114 40.91 -3.38 -20.30
CA LEU A 1114 40.41 -4.73 -20.05
C LEU A 1114 39.21 -5.09 -20.94
N ARG A 1115 38.31 -4.12 -21.17
CA ARG A 1115 37.21 -4.27 -22.14
C ARG A 1115 37.74 -4.47 -23.56
N LYS A 1116 38.75 -3.70 -23.96
CA LYS A 1116 39.40 -3.86 -25.27
C LYS A 1116 40.11 -5.20 -25.42
N ASP A 1117 40.80 -5.65 -24.37
CA ASP A 1117 41.44 -6.96 -24.35
C ASP A 1117 40.41 -8.10 -24.48
N ARG A 1118 39.23 -7.96 -23.85
CA ARG A 1118 38.11 -8.88 -24.03
C ARG A 1118 37.57 -8.88 -25.47
N GLU A 1119 37.35 -7.70 -26.06
CA GLU A 1119 36.94 -7.57 -27.47
C GLU A 1119 37.93 -8.25 -28.43
N ASN A 1120 39.23 -8.12 -28.15
CA ASN A 1120 40.30 -8.72 -28.93
C ASN A 1120 40.51 -10.23 -28.65
N GLY A 1121 39.71 -10.84 -27.77
CA GLY A 1121 39.82 -12.27 -27.42
C GLY A 1121 41.04 -12.63 -26.56
N LEU A 1122 41.63 -11.66 -25.85
CA LEU A 1122 42.82 -11.85 -25.01
C LEU A 1122 42.48 -12.22 -23.56
N PHE A 1123 41.21 -12.05 -23.15
CA PHE A 1123 40.75 -12.42 -21.81
C PHE A 1123 40.79 -13.94 -21.61
N LYS A 1124 41.45 -14.38 -20.53
CA LYS A 1124 41.51 -15.78 -20.11
C LYS A 1124 40.75 -15.94 -18.78
N PRO A 1125 39.58 -16.59 -18.77
CA PRO A 1125 38.80 -16.76 -17.55
C PRO A 1125 39.52 -17.69 -16.56
N ASP A 1126 39.40 -17.39 -15.26
CA ASP A 1126 39.91 -18.26 -14.19
C ASP A 1126 39.09 -19.58 -14.13
N PRO A 1127 39.71 -20.75 -13.93
CA PRO A 1127 38.99 -22.02 -13.84
C PRO A 1127 37.89 -22.04 -12.78
N ARG A 1128 38.06 -21.34 -11.65
CA ARG A 1128 37.06 -21.24 -10.57
C ARG A 1128 35.81 -20.49 -11.01
N TYR A 1129 35.98 -19.50 -11.87
CA TYR A 1129 34.88 -18.73 -12.46
C TYR A 1129 34.06 -19.58 -13.43
N GLU A 1130 34.74 -20.33 -14.32
CA GLU A 1130 34.08 -21.28 -15.22
C GLU A 1130 33.38 -22.40 -14.45
N GLU A 1131 33.99 -22.91 -13.38
CA GLU A 1131 33.41 -23.91 -12.48
C GLU A 1131 32.09 -23.42 -11.86
N ALA A 1132 32.03 -22.17 -11.38
CA ALA A 1132 30.81 -21.59 -10.83
C ALA A 1132 29.71 -21.45 -11.89
N LYS A 1133 30.03 -20.97 -13.10
CA LYS A 1133 29.06 -20.88 -14.22
C LYS A 1133 28.53 -22.27 -14.60
N GLN A 1134 29.40 -23.26 -14.75
CA GLN A 1134 29.00 -24.62 -15.11
C GLN A 1134 28.14 -25.27 -14.03
N PHE A 1135 28.39 -24.99 -12.76
CA PHE A 1135 27.55 -25.51 -11.67
C PHE A 1135 26.15 -24.88 -11.66
N ILE A 1136 26.01 -23.62 -12.06
CA ILE A 1136 24.67 -23.04 -12.32
C ILE A 1136 23.99 -23.74 -13.50
N ARG A 1137 24.73 -23.99 -14.60
CA ARG A 1137 24.22 -24.70 -15.79
C ARG A 1137 23.82 -26.15 -15.52
N SER A 1138 24.41 -26.80 -14.51
CA SER A 1138 24.08 -28.18 -14.16
C SER A 1138 22.69 -28.37 -13.53
N LYS A 1139 21.91 -27.28 -13.40
CA LYS A 1139 20.57 -27.25 -12.78
C LYS A 1139 20.57 -27.63 -11.29
N ALA A 1140 21.70 -27.46 -10.61
CA ALA A 1140 21.81 -27.69 -9.17
C ALA A 1140 20.85 -26.82 -8.34
N PHE A 1141 20.45 -25.66 -8.89
CA PHE A 1141 19.57 -24.68 -8.22
C PHE A 1141 18.12 -24.70 -8.73
N GLY A 1142 17.68 -25.82 -9.31
CA GLY A 1142 16.30 -26.01 -9.78
C GLY A 1142 16.13 -25.93 -11.29
N SER A 1143 14.88 -25.82 -11.74
CA SER A 1143 14.50 -25.97 -13.16
C SER A 1143 14.61 -24.68 -13.99
N TYR A 1144 14.88 -23.53 -13.37
CA TYR A 1144 14.98 -22.26 -14.08
C TYR A 1144 16.21 -22.25 -15.01
N ASP A 1145 16.02 -21.80 -16.25
CA ASP A 1145 17.10 -21.69 -17.21
C ASP A 1145 17.84 -20.35 -17.05
N TYR A 1146 19.07 -20.44 -16.54
CA TYR A 1146 19.95 -19.29 -16.33
C TYR A 1146 20.87 -18.99 -17.52
N GLU A 1147 20.83 -19.77 -18.61
CA GLU A 1147 21.68 -19.49 -19.78
C GLU A 1147 21.48 -18.06 -20.32
N PRO A 1148 20.25 -17.52 -20.43
CA PRO A 1148 20.07 -16.14 -20.88
C PRO A 1148 20.67 -15.07 -19.95
N LEU A 1149 20.88 -15.38 -18.66
CA LEU A 1149 21.60 -14.50 -17.73
C LEU A 1149 23.11 -14.68 -17.93
N LEU A 1150 23.58 -15.93 -17.98
CA LEU A 1150 25.01 -16.24 -18.12
C LEU A 1150 25.57 -15.80 -19.47
N ASP A 1151 24.77 -15.77 -20.54
CA ASP A 1151 25.17 -15.26 -21.86
C ASP A 1151 25.65 -13.80 -21.82
N SER A 1152 25.20 -13.01 -20.83
CA SER A 1152 25.73 -11.65 -20.60
C SER A 1152 27.22 -11.63 -20.26
N LEU A 1153 27.73 -12.74 -19.72
CA LEU A 1153 29.12 -12.95 -19.37
C LEU A 1153 29.92 -13.66 -20.46
N GLU A 1154 29.27 -14.13 -21.53
CA GLU A 1154 29.88 -14.90 -22.61
C GLU A 1154 30.15 -14.04 -23.86
N GLY A 1155 30.90 -14.59 -24.81
CA GLY A 1155 31.32 -13.91 -26.04
C GLY A 1155 32.38 -12.82 -25.79
N ASN A 1156 32.83 -12.15 -26.85
CA ASN A 1156 33.88 -11.12 -26.76
C ASN A 1156 33.36 -9.70 -26.99
N SER A 1157 32.24 -9.55 -27.69
CA SER A 1157 31.66 -8.26 -28.05
C SER A 1157 30.14 -8.37 -28.25
N GLY A 1158 29.44 -7.23 -28.20
CA GLY A 1158 28.01 -7.13 -28.48
C GLY A 1158 27.24 -6.57 -27.28
N TYR A 1159 26.18 -5.80 -27.56
CA TYR A 1159 25.36 -5.19 -26.51
C TYR A 1159 24.74 -6.26 -25.60
N GLY A 1160 24.88 -6.08 -24.29
CA GLY A 1160 24.40 -7.03 -23.28
C GLY A 1160 25.20 -8.32 -23.17
N ARG A 1161 26.37 -8.42 -23.81
CA ARG A 1161 27.30 -9.58 -23.77
C ARG A 1161 28.73 -9.11 -23.51
N GLY A 1162 29.69 -10.05 -23.51
CA GLY A 1162 31.10 -9.75 -23.41
C GLY A 1162 31.57 -9.37 -22.01
N ASP A 1163 30.77 -9.63 -20.97
CA ASP A 1163 31.11 -9.33 -19.58
C ASP A 1163 31.60 -7.88 -19.39
N TYR A 1164 30.83 -6.91 -19.90
CA TYR A 1164 31.18 -5.49 -19.89
C TYR A 1164 31.51 -4.94 -18.47
N PHE A 1165 30.97 -5.59 -17.44
CA PHE A 1165 31.15 -5.23 -16.03
C PHE A 1165 32.29 -6.00 -15.34
N LEU A 1166 33.08 -6.78 -16.08
CA LEU A 1166 34.30 -7.42 -15.60
C LEU A 1166 34.05 -8.37 -14.41
N VAL A 1167 32.93 -9.10 -14.43
CA VAL A 1167 32.59 -10.09 -13.41
C VAL A 1167 33.62 -11.21 -13.41
N GLY A 1168 33.91 -11.80 -14.57
CA GLY A 1168 34.85 -12.89 -14.72
C GLY A 1168 36.31 -12.47 -14.51
N HIS A 1169 36.66 -11.24 -14.88
CA HIS A 1169 38.00 -10.70 -14.66
C HIS A 1169 38.31 -10.51 -13.16
N ASP A 1170 37.40 -9.90 -12.41
CA ASP A 1170 37.64 -9.61 -11.00
C ASP A 1170 37.34 -10.80 -10.08
N PHE A 1171 36.61 -11.82 -10.57
CA PHE A 1171 36.27 -13.05 -9.83
C PHE A 1171 37.44 -13.65 -9.03
N PRO A 1172 38.62 -13.95 -9.62
CA PRO A 1172 39.74 -14.53 -8.87
C PRO A 1172 40.15 -13.67 -7.66
N THR A 1173 40.38 -12.38 -7.89
CA THR A 1173 40.82 -11.46 -6.83
C THR A 1173 39.75 -11.24 -5.77
N TYR A 1174 38.47 -11.30 -6.14
CA TYR A 1174 37.34 -11.26 -5.23
C TYR A 1174 37.32 -12.47 -4.29
N ILE A 1175 37.45 -13.69 -4.83
CA ILE A 1175 37.47 -14.93 -4.03
C ILE A 1175 38.69 -14.97 -3.11
N ASP A 1176 39.87 -14.58 -3.60
CA ASP A 1176 41.09 -14.54 -2.79
C ASP A 1176 40.96 -13.53 -1.62
N THR A 1177 40.28 -12.41 -1.85
CA THR A 1177 40.02 -11.41 -0.82
C THR A 1177 38.97 -11.88 0.18
N GLN A 1178 37.95 -12.62 -0.26
CA GLN A 1178 37.00 -13.27 0.64
C GLN A 1178 37.66 -14.32 1.55
N ALA A 1179 38.72 -14.98 1.10
CA ALA A 1179 39.53 -15.86 1.96
C ALA A 1179 40.30 -15.06 3.03
N LYS A 1180 40.82 -13.87 2.70
CA LYS A 1180 41.44 -12.97 3.69
C LYS A 1180 40.45 -12.49 4.74
N VAL A 1181 39.20 -12.24 4.34
CA VAL A 1181 38.10 -11.92 5.27
C VAL A 1181 37.89 -13.08 6.25
N ASP A 1182 37.83 -14.33 5.76
CA ASP A 1182 37.63 -15.50 6.62
C ASP A 1182 38.75 -15.66 7.65
N GLU A 1183 40.01 -15.47 7.25
CA GLU A 1183 41.16 -15.53 8.17
C GLU A 1183 41.17 -14.37 9.18
N ALA A 1184 40.79 -13.16 8.75
CA ALA A 1184 40.69 -12.02 9.66
C ALA A 1184 39.56 -12.19 10.69
N TYR A 1185 38.45 -12.82 10.31
CA TYR A 1185 37.31 -13.05 11.20
C TYR A 1185 37.59 -14.10 12.28
N LYS A 1186 38.47 -15.08 12.00
CA LYS A 1186 38.95 -16.05 13.00
C LYS A 1186 39.71 -15.38 14.15
N ASP A 1187 40.46 -14.32 13.86
CA ASP A 1187 41.09 -13.47 14.87
C ASP A 1187 40.12 -12.38 15.36
N ARG A 1188 39.30 -12.73 16.35
CA ARG A 1188 38.29 -11.80 16.91
C ARG A 1188 38.88 -10.50 17.44
N LYS A 1189 40.07 -10.52 18.06
CA LYS A 1189 40.70 -9.29 18.56
C LYS A 1189 41.05 -8.35 17.41
N ARG A 1190 41.65 -8.89 16.35
CA ARG A 1190 41.94 -8.12 15.15
C ARG A 1190 40.66 -7.62 14.48
N TRP A 1191 39.63 -8.46 14.35
CA TRP A 1191 38.36 -8.07 13.74
C TRP A 1191 37.69 -6.90 14.47
N THR A 1192 37.56 -7.02 15.79
CA THR A 1192 36.93 -5.98 16.62
C THR A 1192 37.74 -4.68 16.63
N LYS A 1193 39.08 -4.77 16.60
CA LYS A 1193 39.94 -3.60 16.41
C LYS A 1193 39.66 -2.88 15.08
N MET A 1194 39.62 -3.61 13.96
CA MET A 1194 39.29 -3.03 12.65
C MET A 1194 37.89 -2.38 12.67
N SER A 1195 36.92 -3.02 13.33
CA SER A 1195 35.56 -2.52 13.50
C SER A 1195 35.51 -1.17 14.24
N ILE A 1196 36.23 -1.05 15.36
CA ILE A 1196 36.35 0.21 16.12
C ILE A 1196 37.02 1.29 15.27
N LEU A 1197 38.11 0.97 14.57
CA LEU A 1197 38.83 1.92 13.72
C LEU A 1197 38.00 2.41 12.53
N SER A 1198 37.11 1.56 12.01
CA SER A 1198 36.13 1.95 10.99
C SER A 1198 35.19 3.05 11.49
N THR A 1199 34.58 2.86 12.67
CA THR A 1199 33.75 3.92 13.28
C THR A 1199 34.59 5.15 13.61
N ALA A 1200 35.79 4.99 14.14
CA ALA A 1200 36.68 6.09 14.51
C ALA A 1200 37.11 6.95 13.30
N GLY A 1201 37.23 6.35 12.11
CA GLY A 1201 37.53 7.04 10.86
C GLY A 1201 36.30 7.64 10.15
N SER A 1202 35.10 7.53 10.70
CA SER A 1202 33.88 7.90 9.98
C SER A 1202 33.47 9.38 10.10
N GLY A 1203 34.22 10.21 10.86
CA GLY A 1203 33.90 11.62 11.12
C GLY A 1203 33.64 12.45 9.86
N LYS A 1204 34.53 12.32 8.86
CA LYS A 1204 34.42 13.00 7.56
C LYS A 1204 33.08 12.78 6.87
N PHE A 1205 32.43 11.64 7.05
CA PHE A 1205 31.23 11.26 6.31
C PHE A 1205 29.92 11.77 6.93
N SER A 1206 29.98 12.68 7.92
CA SER A 1206 28.80 13.40 8.39
C SER A 1206 28.20 14.29 7.29
N SER A 1207 26.87 14.22 7.10
CA SER A 1207 26.16 15.17 6.23
C SER A 1207 26.19 16.60 6.77
N ASP A 1208 26.48 16.83 8.05
CA ASP A 1208 26.64 18.18 8.59
C ASP A 1208 27.82 18.89 7.92
N ARG A 1209 28.97 18.20 7.82
CA ARG A 1209 30.16 18.71 7.13
C ARG A 1209 29.85 19.01 5.67
N THR A 1210 29.16 18.09 4.98
CA THR A 1210 28.71 18.31 3.60
C THR A 1210 27.85 19.57 3.49
N ILE A 1211 26.83 19.71 4.35
CA ILE A 1211 25.91 20.85 4.32
C ILE A 1211 26.60 22.17 4.68
N SER A 1212 27.51 22.19 5.64
CA SER A 1212 28.32 23.38 5.93
C SER A 1212 29.15 23.81 4.71
N GLN A 1213 29.72 22.88 3.95
CA GLN A 1213 30.44 23.19 2.71
C GLN A 1213 29.50 23.74 1.63
N TYR A 1214 28.32 23.15 1.43
CA TYR A 1214 27.32 23.71 0.50
C TYR A 1214 26.88 25.13 0.91
N ALA A 1215 26.60 25.33 2.19
CA ALA A 1215 26.16 26.61 2.75
C ALA A 1215 27.20 27.72 2.52
N ALA A 1216 28.49 27.43 2.76
CA ALA A 1216 29.56 28.40 2.61
C ALA A 1216 30.00 28.64 1.16
N GLU A 1217 30.16 27.58 0.36
CA GLU A 1217 30.86 27.68 -0.94
C GLU A 1217 29.92 27.80 -2.15
N ILE A 1218 28.63 27.50 -1.97
CA ILE A 1218 27.63 27.52 -3.04
C ILE A 1218 26.49 28.47 -2.67
N TRP A 1219 25.77 28.19 -1.59
CA TRP A 1219 24.52 28.91 -1.29
C TRP A 1219 24.74 30.28 -0.67
N ASN A 1220 25.86 30.47 0.03
CA ASN A 1220 26.17 31.64 0.83
C ASN A 1220 25.05 31.95 1.84
N ILE A 1221 24.71 30.94 2.65
CA ILE A 1221 23.75 31.05 3.75
C ILE A 1221 24.44 30.81 5.09
N GLU A 1222 23.88 31.38 6.15
CA GLU A 1222 24.40 31.29 7.52
C GLU A 1222 23.31 30.75 8.46
N ALA A 1223 23.72 30.34 9.67
CA ALA A 1223 22.79 29.86 10.67
C ALA A 1223 21.83 30.98 11.12
N CYS A 1224 20.56 30.64 11.26
CA CYS A 1224 19.48 31.50 11.73
C CYS A 1224 18.77 30.80 12.91
N PRO A 1225 19.42 30.71 14.08
CA PRO A 1225 18.88 29.98 15.23
C PRO A 1225 17.63 30.66 15.79
N VAL A 1226 16.58 29.86 16.00
CA VAL A 1226 15.34 30.31 16.66
C VAL A 1226 15.63 30.50 18.16
N PRO A 1227 15.26 31.67 18.75
CA PRO A 1227 15.62 32.02 20.13
C PRO A 1227 14.94 31.17 21.21
#